data_AF-A0A9N8E3I6-F1
#
_entry.id   AF-A0A9N8E3I6-F1
#
_cell.length_a   1.000
_cell.length_b   1.000
_cell.length_c   1.000
_cell.angle_alpha   90.00
_cell.angle_beta   90.00
_cell.angle_gamma   90.00
#
_symmetry.space_group_name_H-M   'P 1'
#
loop_
_entity.id
_entity.type
_entity.pdbx_description
1 polymer ?
#
loop_
_entity_poly.entity_id
_entity_poly.type
_entity_poly.pdbx_seq_one_letter_code
_entity_poly.pdbx_strand_id
1 'polypeptide(L)'
;MAEEPHIAQPINQGRRILPLVVLLIITTAVNLALIGAPLLRHQDHHQDPSASPTNKDLSSYPAHRDNYENEEERRDLSAIPTNNGTDEQDIILRLSCPTELESSLEFSFPSPSIDHPTHNTSAAVSKRSTPSSYWIELTKSSNDTLCTLVQVHVNSVGETYLQPIARSYDNFNWEVTAGPYVNHLQPFRCFSNNNRCQINLDVAVPNNNPNQAIFQLTTFGRPSYYSRRTEIARFLEQATFGATRAEIGRIDNNHSSTTTPNNNGNATLMQQFADWVQDQMDPDKHPIMSHRAIFRRHLNARFESASSLGAVTAPCQSGTRYRRMAFSEKDINKRLTVSYFLGPHTNTSSSITSQQQPPSFVMLRVDGQFRTVVRAPIYRWNDEADSNNNDGAQPQDWPDGSYRICSIQYNGKRVGMTVEHPTEGCIAMVFGDPQSSIQKWTNPPVYGANNTTNSTNNVSLTVLEIPLESASVIDERYFPEEGTMPSNNEIILQTNLTHTECASLRESRNGERQEAVFALWNGSYYIHDPRFQLLSNTLDNPLPDGGGTVAQDNQNTLLYDAFSARCANTPRTFLNEHECVLSNHSNACPYDVSSNDDRVARYFQVTPRALRAIYQVTRDDPRAETAFLYAMEGLDIQRDPQVTAPCVPGSRSRWLSVPCSNNARFTDVNETTATVLARQLSRNVWREMSDRQAAGAAQDMSPPILLDVWRARTNLPDETCHAADLDTKGFEVPDIRRPRRCWKNVHPDHWNVYDFTYWVRNHPGNSDTHNPIREPAEAGNTTLRFPDWHEMTRWHSVKNRLSGPARLGSFFDFFELPLELRTQQIAQALGIDLASIATEEESRGPSGSRTLVCGSPFEVANEPSLGGSAINKGAFDASTVYLRSTTSADLELQRRAVWIKAVLEDPGQLRQRVAWALSQLLVISPATPRSTESYLAFYDIMVRNAFGNYRDVLKETSYSAMMAHMLTYEGGRSTAAVWSREGTLAFADENYAREVMQPSTRFL
;
A
#
# COMPACT_ATOMS: atom_id res chain seq x y z
N MET A 1 -8.79 -43.60 18.06
CA MET A 1 -8.27 -44.83 17.45
C MET A 1 -6.81 -44.58 17.15
N ALA A 2 -5.93 -45.35 17.80
CA ALA A 2 -4.49 -45.23 17.69
C ALA A 2 -3.99 -46.14 16.56
N GLU A 3 -3.04 -45.64 15.75
CA GLU A 3 -2.11 -46.47 14.98
C GLU A 3 -0.75 -45.76 14.93
N GLU A 4 0.30 -46.50 15.30
CA GLU A 4 1.72 -46.12 15.32
C GLU A 4 2.33 -46.04 13.91
N PRO A 5 3.46 -45.32 13.72
CA PRO A 5 4.09 -45.15 12.41
C PRO A 5 5.08 -46.29 12.09
N HIS A 6 4.97 -46.86 10.90
CA HIS A 6 5.99 -47.75 10.34
C HIS A 6 7.22 -46.94 9.87
N ILE A 7 8.37 -47.32 10.40
CA ILE A 7 9.71 -46.88 10.02
C ILE A 7 10.00 -47.30 8.57
N ALA A 8 10.22 -46.34 7.68
CA ALA A 8 10.81 -46.55 6.36
C ALA A 8 12.16 -45.82 6.27
N GLN A 9 13.22 -46.57 5.95
CA GLN A 9 14.59 -46.08 5.79
C GLN A 9 14.71 -45.08 4.63
N PRO A 10 15.63 -44.09 4.70
CA PRO A 10 15.79 -43.09 3.65
C PRO A 10 16.52 -43.69 2.44
N ILE A 11 15.86 -43.65 1.28
CA ILE A 11 16.47 -43.91 -0.03
C ILE A 11 17.37 -42.72 -0.38
N ASN A 12 18.68 -42.93 -0.25
CA ASN A 12 19.77 -41.99 -0.52
C ASN A 12 20.02 -41.79 -2.04
N GLN A 13 19.01 -41.35 -2.81
CA GLN A 13 19.19 -41.06 -4.25
C GLN A 13 18.74 -39.65 -4.71
N GLY A 14 18.47 -38.72 -3.79
CA GLY A 14 18.09 -37.33 -4.14
C GLY A 14 19.25 -36.33 -4.32
N ARG A 15 20.49 -36.67 -3.94
CA ARG A 15 21.61 -35.71 -3.90
C ARG A 15 22.30 -35.38 -5.23
N ARG A 16 21.85 -35.95 -6.36
CA ARG A 16 22.50 -35.74 -7.69
C ARG A 16 21.76 -34.79 -8.64
N ILE A 17 20.61 -34.24 -8.26
CA ILE A 17 19.79 -33.36 -9.13
C ILE A 17 20.00 -31.86 -8.83
N LEU A 18 20.64 -31.52 -7.70
CA LEU A 18 20.87 -30.13 -7.27
C LEU A 18 21.74 -29.27 -8.23
N PRO A 19 22.83 -29.79 -8.84
CA PRO A 19 23.65 -28.96 -9.74
C PRO A 19 22.92 -28.57 -11.01
N LEU A 20 22.02 -29.44 -11.51
CA LEU A 20 21.31 -29.24 -12.78
C LEU A 20 20.15 -28.26 -12.66
N VAL A 21 19.43 -28.25 -11.52
CA VAL A 21 18.32 -27.33 -11.28
C VAL A 21 18.83 -25.92 -10.95
N VAL A 22 19.94 -25.80 -10.20
CA VAL A 22 20.59 -24.49 -9.97
C VAL A 22 21.18 -23.94 -11.27
N LEU A 23 21.78 -24.77 -12.13
CA LEU A 23 22.21 -24.34 -13.46
C LEU A 23 21.02 -23.92 -14.34
N LEU A 24 19.89 -24.64 -14.28
CA LEU A 24 18.68 -24.32 -15.03
C LEU A 24 18.05 -23.00 -14.56
N ILE A 25 18.00 -22.76 -13.25
CA ILE A 25 17.46 -21.53 -12.65
C ILE A 25 18.38 -20.34 -12.96
N ILE A 26 19.71 -20.52 -12.93
CA ILE A 26 20.66 -19.47 -13.32
C ILE A 26 20.55 -19.18 -14.83
N THR A 27 20.41 -20.19 -15.69
CA THR A 27 20.25 -19.97 -17.14
C THR A 27 18.87 -19.42 -17.53
N THR A 28 17.78 -19.79 -16.83
CA THR A 28 16.44 -19.21 -17.06
C THR A 28 16.30 -17.80 -16.47
N ALA A 29 16.92 -17.51 -15.32
CA ALA A 29 16.98 -16.15 -14.77
C ALA A 29 17.78 -15.20 -15.68
N VAL A 30 18.84 -15.68 -16.33
CA VAL A 30 19.60 -14.93 -17.34
C VAL A 30 18.76 -14.67 -18.61
N ASN A 31 17.97 -15.64 -19.06
CA ASN A 31 17.06 -15.43 -20.20
C ASN A 31 15.91 -14.45 -19.87
N LEU A 32 15.40 -14.42 -18.64
CA LEU A 32 14.41 -13.43 -18.19
C LEU A 32 15.02 -12.03 -17.97
N ALA A 33 16.23 -11.93 -17.44
CA ALA A 33 16.94 -10.65 -17.26
C ALA A 33 17.30 -9.98 -18.60
N LEU A 34 17.50 -10.76 -19.66
CA LEU A 34 17.74 -10.24 -21.02
C LEU A 34 16.45 -9.85 -21.77
N ILE A 35 15.28 -10.30 -21.31
CA ILE A 35 13.97 -9.98 -21.93
C ILE A 35 13.25 -8.84 -21.18
N GLY A 36 13.62 -8.57 -19.92
CA GLY A 36 12.85 -7.74 -19.00
C GLY A 36 13.48 -6.43 -18.54
N ALA A 37 14.43 -5.84 -19.27
CA ALA A 37 14.94 -4.50 -18.96
C ALA A 37 14.27 -3.41 -19.83
N PRO A 38 13.05 -2.92 -19.52
CA PRO A 38 12.74 -1.54 -19.84
C PRO A 38 13.39 -0.66 -18.78
N LEU A 39 14.22 0.26 -19.27
CA LEU A 39 14.61 1.49 -18.60
C LEU A 39 13.44 2.05 -17.77
N LEU A 40 13.78 2.47 -16.54
CA LEU A 40 13.01 3.41 -15.72
C LEU A 40 12.37 4.49 -16.60
N ARG A 41 11.08 4.37 -16.90
CA ARG A 41 10.27 5.45 -17.46
C ARG A 41 9.14 5.77 -16.48
N HIS A 42 9.17 7.00 -16.00
CA HIS A 42 8.04 7.70 -15.42
C HIS A 42 6.80 7.50 -16.30
N GLN A 43 5.76 6.87 -15.76
CA GLN A 43 4.39 7.10 -16.23
C GLN A 43 3.86 8.31 -15.46
N ASP A 44 4.22 9.51 -15.92
CA ASP A 44 3.50 10.72 -15.55
C ASP A 44 2.27 10.82 -16.46
N HIS A 45 1.12 10.43 -15.92
CA HIS A 45 -0.16 10.92 -16.43
C HIS A 45 -0.33 12.36 -15.95
N HIS A 46 0.09 13.34 -16.75
CA HIS A 46 -0.50 14.67 -16.70
C HIS A 46 -0.56 15.31 -18.09
N GLN A 47 -1.72 15.91 -18.33
CA GLN A 47 -2.09 16.69 -19.48
C GLN A 47 -1.08 17.82 -19.72
N ASP A 48 -0.67 17.96 -20.99
CA ASP A 48 0.02 19.14 -21.48
C ASP A 48 -0.98 20.32 -21.53
N PRO A 49 -0.59 21.51 -21.03
CA PRO A 49 -0.69 22.66 -21.91
C PRO A 49 0.60 23.49 -21.88
N SER A 50 1.18 23.63 -23.07
CA SER A 50 1.86 24.83 -23.58
C SER A 50 2.94 25.50 -22.71
N ALA A 51 4.20 25.42 -23.14
CA ALA A 51 5.05 26.60 -23.41
C ALA A 51 6.50 26.19 -23.75
N SER A 52 7.07 26.90 -24.72
CA SER A 52 8.48 26.85 -25.15
C SER A 52 9.45 27.24 -24.01
N PRO A 53 10.74 26.84 -24.07
CA PRO A 53 11.76 27.89 -24.02
C PRO A 53 13.02 27.67 -24.90
N THR A 54 13.31 28.70 -25.69
CA THR A 54 14.59 29.47 -25.78
C THR A 54 15.95 28.83 -25.43
N ASN A 55 16.87 28.98 -26.39
CA ASN A 55 18.35 28.99 -26.32
C ASN A 55 18.97 29.68 -25.09
N LYS A 56 20.10 29.14 -24.59
CA LYS A 56 21.41 29.84 -24.48
C LYS A 56 22.53 28.97 -23.88
N ASP A 57 23.61 28.80 -24.68
CA ASP A 57 25.00 29.15 -24.36
C ASP A 57 25.71 28.59 -23.11
N LEU A 58 26.75 27.73 -23.29
CA LEU A 58 28.19 28.10 -23.23
C LEU A 58 29.15 26.89 -23.07
N SER A 59 29.96 26.69 -24.10
CA SER A 59 31.40 26.38 -24.15
C SER A 59 32.16 25.83 -22.92
N SER A 60 32.98 24.78 -23.12
CA SER A 60 34.46 24.87 -23.07
C SER A 60 35.18 23.55 -23.39
N TYR A 61 36.17 23.63 -24.29
CA TYR A 61 37.23 22.66 -24.65
C TYR A 61 38.24 22.47 -23.48
N PRO A 62 39.23 21.51 -23.47
CA PRO A 62 39.90 20.92 -24.64
C PRO A 62 40.24 19.41 -24.61
N ALA A 63 40.66 18.97 -25.80
CA ALA A 63 41.17 17.66 -26.17
C ALA A 63 42.51 17.28 -25.52
N HIS A 64 42.76 15.97 -25.39
CA HIS A 64 44.09 15.39 -25.52
C HIS A 64 44.03 14.06 -26.30
N ARG A 65 44.83 14.02 -27.38
CA ARG A 65 45.18 12.89 -28.24
C ARG A 65 45.76 11.71 -27.45
N ASP A 66 45.56 10.49 -27.94
CA ASP A 66 46.69 9.67 -28.39
C ASP A 66 46.29 8.62 -29.44
N ASN A 67 47.27 8.33 -30.29
CA ASN A 67 47.20 7.70 -31.61
C ASN A 67 46.96 6.19 -31.55
N TYR A 68 46.20 5.67 -32.52
CA TYR A 68 46.49 4.39 -33.18
C TYR A 68 46.19 4.51 -34.67
N GLU A 69 47.25 4.55 -35.47
CA GLU A 69 47.23 4.23 -36.90
C GLU A 69 47.23 2.69 -37.03
N ASN A 70 46.28 2.11 -37.76
CA ASN A 70 46.57 1.42 -39.03
C ASN A 70 45.39 0.61 -39.59
N GLU A 71 45.25 0.74 -40.92
CA GLU A 71 44.77 -0.23 -41.93
C GLU A 71 43.27 -0.58 -41.99
N GLU A 72 42.51 0.25 -42.74
CA GLU A 72 41.21 -0.14 -43.31
C GLU A 72 41.40 -0.97 -44.59
N GLU A 73 41.08 -2.26 -44.52
CA GLU A 73 40.88 -3.14 -45.68
C GLU A 73 39.45 -2.92 -46.22
N ARG A 74 39.28 -2.12 -47.29
CA ARG A 74 38.00 -1.96 -48.01
C ARG A 74 37.58 -3.27 -48.67
N ARG A 75 36.45 -3.86 -48.24
CA ARG A 75 35.75 -4.95 -48.96
C ARG A 75 34.56 -4.41 -49.76
N ASP A 76 34.43 -4.92 -50.98
CA ASP A 76 33.48 -4.51 -52.01
C ASP A 76 31.99 -4.56 -51.58
N LEU A 77 31.29 -3.43 -51.74
CA LEU A 77 29.83 -3.35 -51.74
C LEU A 77 29.32 -3.64 -53.16
N SER A 78 28.79 -4.84 -53.43
CA SER A 78 28.18 -5.17 -54.72
C SER A 78 26.64 -5.10 -54.65
N ALA A 79 26.04 -4.09 -55.28
CA ALA A 79 24.61 -4.07 -55.61
C ALA A 79 24.39 -4.78 -56.96
N ILE A 80 23.53 -5.80 -57.02
CA ILE A 80 23.19 -6.51 -58.26
C ILE A 80 21.73 -6.21 -58.61
N PRO A 81 21.42 -5.60 -59.76
CA PRO A 81 20.06 -5.51 -60.26
C PRO A 81 19.60 -6.90 -60.77
N THR A 82 18.47 -7.39 -60.29
CA THR A 82 17.85 -8.60 -60.85
C THR A 82 17.07 -8.24 -62.12
N ASN A 83 17.52 -8.71 -63.29
CA ASN A 83 16.81 -8.56 -64.56
C ASN A 83 15.81 -9.71 -64.77
N ASN A 84 14.51 -9.40 -64.78
CA ASN A 84 13.55 -9.65 -65.87
C ASN A 84 12.10 -9.55 -65.35
N GLY A 85 11.37 -8.52 -65.77
CA GLY A 85 9.95 -8.36 -65.50
C GLY A 85 9.61 -6.92 -65.12
N THR A 86 8.56 -6.37 -65.71
CA THR A 86 8.11 -4.98 -65.58
C THR A 86 7.39 -4.72 -64.25
N ASP A 87 8.13 -4.73 -63.14
CA ASP A 87 7.67 -4.27 -61.82
C ASP A 87 8.82 -3.55 -61.11
N GLU A 88 8.50 -2.67 -60.15
CA GLU A 88 9.45 -1.82 -59.39
C GLU A 88 10.74 -2.57 -59.00
N GLN A 89 11.90 -2.01 -59.32
CA GLN A 89 13.19 -2.62 -59.00
C GLN A 89 13.54 -2.39 -57.52
N ASP A 90 13.30 -3.40 -56.68
CA ASP A 90 13.83 -3.44 -55.30
C ASP A 90 15.36 -3.63 -55.34
N ILE A 91 16.11 -2.69 -54.77
CA ILE A 91 17.55 -2.81 -54.58
C ILE A 91 17.80 -3.58 -53.28
N ILE A 92 18.29 -4.82 -53.36
CA ILE A 92 18.64 -5.62 -52.19
C ILE A 92 20.13 -5.44 -51.87
N LEU A 93 20.45 -4.83 -50.73
CA LEU A 93 21.83 -4.77 -50.22
C LEU A 93 22.17 -6.08 -49.51
N ARG A 94 23.23 -6.75 -49.97
CA ARG A 94 23.73 -7.99 -49.35
C ARG A 94 24.87 -7.66 -48.42
N LEU A 95 24.67 -7.89 -47.13
CA LEU A 95 25.68 -7.64 -46.10
C LEU A 95 26.01 -8.93 -45.37
N SER A 96 27.23 -8.99 -44.85
CA SER A 96 27.66 -10.05 -43.95
C SER A 96 28.20 -9.43 -42.68
N CYS A 97 28.00 -10.14 -41.57
CA CYS A 97 28.59 -9.75 -40.30
C CYS A 97 30.11 -9.61 -40.46
N PRO A 98 30.72 -8.56 -39.89
CA PRO A 98 32.17 -8.42 -39.85
C PRO A 98 32.84 -9.69 -39.32
N THR A 99 33.94 -10.11 -39.95
CA THR A 99 34.67 -11.33 -39.56
C THR A 99 35.60 -11.13 -38.37
N GLU A 100 36.00 -9.89 -38.09
CA GLU A 100 36.78 -9.53 -36.91
C GLU A 100 35.84 -9.22 -35.74
N LEU A 101 36.18 -9.72 -34.54
CA LEU A 101 35.42 -9.47 -33.33
C LEU A 101 35.55 -7.99 -32.92
N GLU A 102 34.44 -7.40 -32.47
CA GLU A 102 34.30 -5.99 -32.08
C GLU A 102 34.52 -4.98 -33.23
N SER A 103 34.63 -5.47 -34.47
CA SER A 103 34.59 -4.62 -35.67
C SER A 103 33.16 -4.34 -36.11
N SER A 104 32.97 -3.21 -36.80
CA SER A 104 31.67 -2.79 -37.28
C SER A 104 31.67 -2.40 -38.75
N LEU A 105 30.62 -2.77 -39.47
CA LEU A 105 30.35 -2.36 -40.83
C LEU A 105 29.21 -1.33 -40.84
N GLU A 106 29.54 -0.07 -41.12
CA GLU A 106 28.55 0.99 -41.32
C GLU A 106 28.08 1.04 -42.77
N PHE A 107 26.77 1.27 -42.97
CA PHE A 107 26.17 1.43 -44.28
C PHE A 107 24.99 2.39 -44.28
N SER A 108 24.74 3.01 -45.43
CA SER A 108 23.58 3.86 -45.71
C SER A 108 23.07 3.59 -47.12
N PHE A 109 21.81 3.97 -47.41
CA PHE A 109 21.26 3.82 -48.75
C PHE A 109 21.69 5.02 -49.66
N PRO A 110 21.98 4.80 -50.96
CA PRO A 110 22.50 5.86 -51.84
C PRO A 110 21.48 6.98 -52.13
N SER A 111 21.99 8.22 -52.27
CA SER A 111 21.23 9.42 -52.65
C SER A 111 21.05 9.58 -54.17
N PRO A 112 19.96 10.18 -54.67
CA PRO A 112 19.93 10.76 -56.01
C PRO A 112 20.66 12.12 -56.01
N SER A 113 21.95 12.14 -56.32
CA SER A 113 22.73 13.40 -56.34
C SER A 113 22.38 14.31 -57.53
N ILE A 114 22.14 15.60 -57.25
CA ILE A 114 22.28 16.71 -58.20
C ILE A 114 23.75 17.17 -58.15
N ASP A 115 24.36 17.31 -59.32
CA ASP A 115 25.79 17.64 -59.54
C ASP A 115 26.29 18.91 -58.83
N HIS A 116 27.51 18.85 -58.30
CA HIS A 116 28.53 19.88 -58.52
C HIS A 116 29.93 19.23 -58.66
N PRO A 117 30.72 19.54 -59.70
CA PRO A 117 31.94 18.80 -60.00
C PRO A 117 33.16 19.41 -59.32
N THR A 118 33.95 18.61 -58.61
CA THR A 118 35.42 18.78 -58.60
C THR A 118 36.14 17.42 -58.54
N HIS A 119 36.82 17.13 -59.63
CA HIS A 119 37.96 16.23 -59.89
C HIS A 119 38.00 14.76 -59.42
N ASN A 120 37.98 13.90 -60.45
CA ASN A 120 38.66 12.62 -60.62
C ASN A 120 38.23 11.44 -59.72
N THR A 121 37.27 10.65 -60.20
CA THR A 121 37.51 9.39 -60.92
C THR A 121 36.18 8.84 -61.46
N SER A 122 36.24 8.24 -62.64
CA SER A 122 35.09 7.96 -63.52
C SER A 122 34.42 6.63 -63.18
N ALA A 123 33.13 6.65 -62.86
CA ALA A 123 32.17 5.63 -63.28
C ALA A 123 30.77 6.25 -63.29
N ALA A 124 30.30 6.61 -64.49
CA ALA A 124 28.95 7.11 -64.69
C ALA A 124 27.93 6.00 -64.44
N VAL A 125 27.09 6.15 -63.41
CA VAL A 125 25.83 5.41 -63.26
C VAL A 125 24.70 6.38 -63.56
N SER A 126 23.81 6.00 -64.47
CA SER A 126 22.74 6.85 -64.98
C SER A 126 21.65 7.10 -63.93
N LYS A 127 20.99 8.26 -64.04
CA LYS A 127 19.73 8.60 -63.37
C LYS A 127 18.72 7.43 -63.51
N ARG A 128 18.35 6.77 -62.41
CA ARG A 128 17.11 5.98 -62.30
C ARG A 128 16.65 5.88 -60.83
N SER A 129 15.40 6.31 -60.62
CA SER A 129 14.44 6.01 -59.52
C SER A 129 14.94 5.88 -58.08
N THR A 130 14.33 6.64 -57.16
CA THR A 130 14.26 6.30 -55.73
C THR A 130 13.79 4.85 -55.56
N PRO A 131 14.46 4.00 -54.75
CA PRO A 131 13.95 2.67 -54.46
C PRO A 131 12.60 2.78 -53.74
N SER A 132 11.62 1.97 -54.14
CA SER A 132 10.29 1.93 -53.51
C SER A 132 10.30 1.16 -52.18
N SER A 133 11.36 0.40 -51.90
CA SER A 133 11.57 -0.28 -50.61
C SER A 133 13.06 -0.53 -50.29
N TYR A 134 13.40 -0.55 -48.99
CA TYR A 134 14.77 -0.72 -48.46
C TYR A 134 15.01 -2.15 -47.93
N TRP A 135 15.16 -3.11 -48.85
CA TRP A 135 15.50 -4.49 -48.48
C TRP A 135 16.99 -4.69 -48.27
N ILE A 136 17.33 -5.39 -47.17
CA ILE A 136 18.67 -5.92 -46.93
C ILE A 136 18.61 -7.43 -46.76
N GLU A 137 19.68 -8.10 -47.17
CA GLU A 137 19.89 -9.53 -46.99
C GLU A 137 21.14 -9.77 -46.14
N LEU A 138 20.94 -10.32 -44.95
CA LEU A 138 21.97 -10.55 -43.95
C LEU A 138 22.31 -12.04 -43.86
N THR A 139 23.61 -12.37 -43.86
CA THR A 139 24.05 -13.72 -43.50
C THR A 139 23.87 -13.96 -42.01
N LYS A 140 23.53 -15.19 -41.62
CA LYS A 140 23.51 -15.60 -40.20
C LYS A 140 24.90 -15.45 -39.59
N SER A 141 24.93 -15.16 -38.29
CA SER A 141 26.15 -15.23 -37.48
C SER A 141 26.79 -16.62 -37.55
N SER A 142 28.10 -16.69 -37.34
CA SER A 142 28.78 -17.96 -37.12
C SER A 142 28.51 -18.50 -35.72
N ASN A 143 28.84 -19.77 -35.47
CA ASN A 143 28.84 -20.34 -34.13
C ASN A 143 29.70 -19.50 -33.17
N ASP A 144 29.27 -19.35 -31.92
CA ASP A 144 29.97 -18.62 -30.84
C ASP A 144 30.12 -17.11 -31.09
N THR A 145 29.34 -16.55 -32.03
CA THR A 145 29.31 -15.11 -32.32
C THR A 145 27.90 -14.55 -32.21
N LEU A 146 27.78 -13.31 -31.76
CA LEU A 146 26.58 -12.49 -31.79
C LEU A 146 26.81 -11.38 -32.82
N CYS A 147 25.93 -11.29 -33.80
CA CYS A 147 25.92 -10.19 -34.76
C CYS A 147 24.67 -9.34 -34.53
N THR A 148 24.85 -8.04 -34.37
CA THR A 148 23.76 -7.08 -34.13
C THR A 148 23.65 -6.10 -35.27
N LEU A 149 22.42 -5.83 -35.70
CA LEU A 149 22.07 -4.72 -36.58
C LEU A 149 21.51 -3.59 -35.72
N VAL A 150 22.14 -2.42 -35.79
CA VAL A 150 21.68 -1.20 -35.10
C VAL A 150 21.51 -0.05 -36.08
N GLN A 151 20.59 0.86 -35.78
CA GLN A 151 20.52 2.17 -36.40
C GLN A 151 21.31 3.16 -35.55
N VAL A 152 22.17 3.94 -36.19
CA VAL A 152 22.97 4.98 -35.57
C VAL A 152 22.22 6.29 -35.72
N HIS A 153 21.93 6.93 -34.59
CA HIS A 153 21.33 8.26 -34.56
C HIS A 153 22.31 9.26 -33.98
N VAL A 154 22.31 10.46 -34.54
CA VAL A 154 23.09 11.59 -34.02
C VAL A 154 22.11 12.66 -33.58
N ASN A 155 22.17 13.04 -32.30
CA ASN A 155 21.30 14.09 -31.78
C ASN A 155 21.76 15.49 -32.26
N SER A 156 20.95 16.52 -31.98
CA SER A 156 21.26 17.91 -32.37
C SER A 156 22.53 18.49 -31.72
N VAL A 157 23.11 17.80 -30.74
CA VAL A 157 24.33 18.19 -30.01
C VAL A 157 25.56 17.39 -30.50
N GLY A 158 25.38 16.49 -31.48
CA GLY A 158 26.45 15.67 -32.05
C GLY A 158 26.75 14.39 -31.26
N GLU A 159 25.94 14.01 -30.28
CA GLU A 159 26.10 12.73 -29.57
C GLU A 159 25.42 11.61 -30.33
N THR A 160 26.12 10.48 -30.44
CA THR A 160 25.65 9.29 -31.13
C THR A 160 24.95 8.34 -30.16
N TYR A 161 23.74 7.89 -30.49
CA TYR A 161 23.07 6.80 -29.80
C TYR A 161 22.72 5.66 -30.77
N LEU A 162 22.89 4.44 -30.28
CA LEU A 162 22.65 3.21 -31.04
C LEU A 162 21.27 2.66 -30.73
N GLN A 163 20.47 2.42 -31.76
CA GLN A 163 19.15 1.81 -31.66
C GLN A 163 19.21 0.36 -32.17
N PRO A 164 19.05 -0.65 -31.29
CA PRO A 164 19.00 -2.04 -31.72
C PRO A 164 17.81 -2.33 -32.63
N ILE A 165 18.06 -3.02 -33.74
CA ILE A 165 17.03 -3.45 -34.70
C ILE A 165 16.86 -4.95 -34.66
N ALA A 166 17.97 -5.67 -34.77
CA ALA A 166 17.94 -7.12 -34.93
C ALA A 166 19.24 -7.76 -34.47
N ARG A 167 19.21 -9.07 -34.25
CA ARG A 167 20.39 -9.86 -33.92
C ARG A 167 20.31 -11.26 -34.55
N SER A 168 21.48 -11.85 -34.76
CA SER A 168 21.67 -13.29 -35.02
C SER A 168 22.81 -13.77 -34.13
N TYR A 169 22.67 -14.94 -33.52
CA TYR A 169 23.71 -15.57 -32.70
C TYR A 169 23.77 -17.07 -32.99
N ASP A 170 24.92 -17.71 -32.78
CA ASP A 170 25.09 -19.17 -32.84
C ASP A 170 24.45 -19.85 -34.06
N ASN A 171 24.57 -19.23 -35.24
CA ASN A 171 23.99 -19.71 -36.50
C ASN A 171 22.44 -19.82 -36.51
N PHE A 172 21.76 -19.18 -35.56
CA PHE A 172 20.32 -18.98 -35.59
C PHE A 172 19.92 -17.92 -36.62
N ASN A 173 18.66 -18.02 -37.08
CA ASN A 173 18.03 -17.03 -37.94
C ASN A 173 18.09 -15.63 -37.28
N TRP A 174 18.12 -14.59 -38.10
CA TRP A 174 17.97 -13.23 -37.61
C TRP A 174 16.60 -13.04 -36.96
N GLU A 175 16.60 -12.42 -35.79
CA GLU A 175 15.40 -12.05 -35.05
C GLU A 175 15.41 -10.54 -34.76
N VAL A 176 14.23 -9.94 -34.77
CA VAL A 176 14.03 -8.53 -34.44
C VAL A 176 14.15 -8.37 -32.92
N THR A 177 14.85 -7.35 -32.45
CA THR A 177 14.96 -7.05 -31.01
C THR A 177 13.69 -6.38 -30.50
N ALA A 178 13.22 -6.76 -29.31
CA ALA A 178 12.01 -6.18 -28.71
C ALA A 178 12.19 -4.68 -28.37
N GLY A 179 11.23 -3.83 -28.74
CA GLY A 179 11.24 -2.41 -28.40
C GLY A 179 10.14 -1.60 -29.10
N PRO A 180 9.67 -0.48 -28.49
CA PRO A 180 8.52 0.29 -28.98
C PRO A 180 8.70 0.86 -30.38
N TYR A 181 9.94 0.98 -30.86
CA TYR A 181 10.28 1.54 -32.17
C TYR A 181 10.47 0.48 -33.27
N VAL A 182 10.51 -0.80 -32.91
CA VAL A 182 10.82 -1.93 -33.82
C VAL A 182 9.59 -2.82 -34.09
N ASN A 183 8.52 -2.64 -33.32
CA ASN A 183 7.25 -3.37 -33.42
C ASN A 183 6.52 -3.23 -34.78
N HIS A 184 6.97 -2.29 -35.62
CA HIS A 184 6.38 -2.02 -36.93
C HIS A 184 7.21 -2.56 -38.10
N LEU A 185 8.37 -3.18 -37.85
CA LEU A 185 9.16 -3.83 -38.89
C LEU A 185 8.54 -5.16 -39.30
N GLN A 186 8.67 -5.50 -40.59
CA GLN A 186 8.27 -6.83 -41.05
C GLN A 186 9.24 -7.90 -40.50
N PRO A 187 8.73 -9.09 -40.13
CA PRO A 187 9.57 -10.18 -39.66
C PRO A 187 10.56 -10.63 -40.74
N PHE A 188 11.74 -11.11 -40.31
CA PHE A 188 12.76 -11.62 -41.22
C PHE A 188 12.23 -12.78 -42.08
N ARG A 189 12.55 -12.73 -43.38
CA ARG A 189 12.35 -13.83 -44.31
C ARG A 189 13.66 -14.60 -44.45
N CYS A 190 13.82 -15.68 -43.70
CA CYS A 190 15.01 -16.53 -43.74
C CYS A 190 14.83 -17.70 -44.71
N PHE A 191 15.74 -17.83 -45.68
CA PHE A 191 15.67 -18.90 -46.69
C PHE A 191 16.47 -20.11 -46.21
N SER A 192 15.82 -21.28 -46.17
CA SER A 192 16.36 -22.53 -45.61
C SER A 192 17.65 -23.03 -46.29
N ASN A 193 17.92 -22.59 -47.53
CA ASN A 193 19.01 -23.15 -48.34
C ASN A 193 20.24 -22.23 -48.47
N ASN A 194 20.21 -21.00 -47.93
CA ASN A 194 21.22 -19.97 -48.25
C ASN A 194 21.85 -19.24 -47.04
N ASN A 195 21.67 -19.69 -45.79
CA ASN A 195 22.20 -19.03 -44.57
C ASN A 195 21.96 -17.51 -44.51
N ARG A 196 20.87 -17.04 -45.14
CA ARG A 196 20.56 -15.61 -45.31
C ARG A 196 19.12 -15.31 -44.93
N CYS A 197 18.94 -14.13 -44.34
CA CYS A 197 17.66 -13.60 -43.93
C CYS A 197 17.46 -12.20 -44.51
N GLN A 198 16.27 -11.94 -45.04
CA GLN A 198 15.90 -10.64 -45.60
C GLN A 198 15.01 -9.86 -44.63
N ILE A 199 15.26 -8.56 -44.50
CA ILE A 199 14.39 -7.63 -43.76
C ILE A 199 14.21 -6.35 -44.57
N ASN A 200 13.02 -5.79 -44.48
CA ASN A 200 12.70 -4.48 -45.02
C ASN A 200 12.82 -3.43 -43.90
N LEU A 201 13.63 -2.39 -44.13
CA LEU A 201 13.91 -1.31 -43.19
C LEU A 201 13.10 -0.02 -43.43
N ASP A 202 12.06 -0.04 -44.28
CA ASP A 202 11.23 1.14 -44.63
C ASP A 202 10.72 1.91 -43.41
N VAL A 203 10.29 1.21 -42.36
CA VAL A 203 9.73 1.83 -41.15
C VAL A 203 10.81 2.37 -40.20
N ALA A 204 12.07 1.96 -40.39
CA ALA A 204 13.21 2.43 -39.59
C ALA A 204 13.86 3.70 -40.16
N VAL A 205 13.44 4.20 -41.33
CA VAL A 205 13.97 5.45 -41.93
C VAL A 205 13.03 6.61 -41.58
N PRO A 206 13.39 7.53 -40.65
CA PRO A 206 12.49 8.62 -40.26
C PRO A 206 12.29 9.64 -41.40
N ASN A 207 11.06 10.12 -41.55
CA ASN A 207 10.70 11.32 -42.35
C ASN A 207 10.97 11.28 -43.86
N ASN A 208 10.97 10.12 -44.52
CA ASN A 208 11.17 9.99 -45.97
C ASN A 208 12.48 10.63 -46.49
N ASN A 209 13.49 10.84 -45.62
CA ASN A 209 14.81 11.31 -46.04
C ASN A 209 15.83 10.18 -45.85
N PRO A 210 16.01 9.30 -46.84
CA PRO A 210 16.97 8.19 -46.76
C PRO A 210 18.42 8.61 -46.56
N ASN A 211 18.71 9.91 -46.68
CA ASN A 211 20.04 10.50 -46.57
C ASN A 211 20.54 10.67 -45.12
N GLN A 212 19.78 10.27 -44.10
CA GLN A 212 20.14 10.50 -42.68
C GLN A 212 20.15 9.25 -41.79
N ALA A 213 19.68 8.09 -42.28
CA ALA A 213 19.70 6.85 -41.49
C ALA A 213 20.99 6.07 -41.75
N ILE A 214 21.89 6.04 -40.76
CA ILE A 214 23.10 5.22 -40.76
C ILE A 214 22.78 3.92 -40.04
N PHE A 215 23.19 2.80 -40.60
CA PHE A 215 23.04 1.48 -39.99
C PHE A 215 24.41 0.87 -39.75
N GLN A 216 24.55 0.08 -38.70
CA GLN A 216 25.79 -0.55 -38.31
C GLN A 216 25.54 -2.04 -38.02
N LEU A 217 26.35 -2.90 -38.62
CA LEU A 217 26.46 -4.32 -38.28
C LEU A 217 27.70 -4.53 -37.43
N THR A 218 27.53 -5.07 -36.23
CA THR A 218 28.64 -5.30 -35.29
C THR A 218 28.67 -6.76 -34.89
N THR A 219 29.86 -7.38 -34.95
CA THR A 219 30.07 -8.77 -34.52
C THR A 219 30.77 -8.78 -33.16
N PHE A 220 30.20 -9.51 -32.22
CA PHE A 220 30.78 -9.87 -30.94
C PHE A 220 31.05 -11.37 -30.92
N GLY A 221 32.10 -11.80 -30.22
CA GLY A 221 32.46 -13.21 -30.14
C GLY A 221 32.78 -13.61 -28.72
N ARG A 222 32.69 -14.91 -28.43
CA ARG A 222 33.29 -15.46 -27.22
C ARG A 222 34.80 -15.55 -27.43
N PRO A 223 35.63 -14.89 -26.60
CA PRO A 223 37.07 -15.11 -26.61
C PRO A 223 37.39 -16.60 -26.47
N SER A 224 38.38 -17.09 -27.21
CA SER A 224 38.86 -18.48 -27.10
C SER A 224 39.48 -18.80 -25.73
N TYR A 225 39.83 -17.77 -24.95
CA TYR A 225 40.32 -17.87 -23.58
C TYR A 225 39.88 -16.64 -22.78
N TYR A 226 39.30 -16.86 -21.61
CA TYR A 226 39.06 -15.81 -20.64
C TYR A 226 40.22 -15.77 -19.64
N SER A 227 40.65 -14.58 -19.24
CA SER A 227 41.58 -14.49 -18.10
C SER A 227 40.91 -15.08 -16.85
N ARG A 228 41.67 -15.69 -15.94
CA ARG A 228 41.16 -16.19 -14.65
C ARG A 228 40.28 -15.15 -13.95
N ARG A 229 40.74 -13.89 -13.93
CA ARG A 229 40.02 -12.77 -13.35
C ARG A 229 38.71 -12.46 -14.07
N THR A 230 38.67 -12.60 -15.39
CA THR A 230 37.46 -12.46 -16.21
C THR A 230 36.47 -13.59 -15.92
N GLU A 231 36.94 -14.83 -15.77
CA GLU A 231 36.08 -15.96 -15.39
C GLU A 231 35.47 -15.77 -14.00
N ILE A 232 36.26 -15.30 -13.02
CA ILE A 232 35.78 -14.94 -11.68
C ILE A 232 34.74 -13.83 -11.76
N ALA A 233 35.02 -12.77 -12.51
CA ALA A 233 34.09 -11.65 -12.66
C ALA A 233 32.75 -12.09 -13.28
N ARG A 234 32.79 -12.91 -14.33
CA ARG A 234 31.58 -13.47 -14.98
C ARG A 234 30.77 -14.35 -14.02
N PHE A 235 31.46 -15.19 -13.25
CA PHE A 235 30.81 -16.01 -12.22
C PHE A 235 30.10 -15.14 -11.18
N LEU A 236 30.79 -14.14 -10.62
CA LEU A 236 30.21 -13.26 -9.60
C LEU A 236 29.10 -12.35 -10.17
N GLU A 237 29.20 -11.92 -11.43
CA GLU A 237 28.14 -11.15 -12.11
C GLU A 237 26.82 -11.94 -12.21
N GLN A 238 26.91 -13.27 -12.36
CA GLN A 238 25.73 -14.14 -12.37
C GLN A 238 25.21 -14.41 -10.95
N ALA A 239 26.12 -14.54 -9.99
CA ALA A 239 25.83 -14.99 -8.63
C ALA A 239 25.52 -13.86 -7.63
N THR A 240 25.76 -12.59 -7.98
CA THR A 240 25.62 -11.42 -7.08
C THR A 240 24.87 -10.27 -7.77
N PHE A 241 24.56 -9.21 -7.03
CA PHE A 241 24.06 -7.94 -7.61
C PHE A 241 25.17 -6.95 -7.97
N GLY A 242 26.43 -7.32 -7.79
CA GLY A 242 27.58 -6.50 -8.15
C GLY A 242 28.86 -7.03 -7.50
N ALA A 243 29.72 -7.64 -8.30
CA ALA A 243 31.00 -8.15 -7.82
C ALA A 243 31.94 -6.99 -7.43
N THR A 244 32.43 -6.98 -6.19
CA THR A 244 33.44 -5.98 -5.80
C THR A 244 34.82 -6.37 -6.34
N ARG A 245 35.67 -5.38 -6.67
CA ARG A 245 37.06 -5.63 -7.08
C ARG A 245 37.84 -6.40 -6.00
N ALA A 246 37.51 -6.16 -4.73
CA ALA A 246 38.11 -6.85 -3.59
C ALA A 246 37.73 -8.33 -3.54
N GLU A 247 36.48 -8.67 -3.84
CA GLU A 247 36.00 -10.05 -3.87
C GLU A 247 36.59 -10.84 -5.05
N ILE A 248 36.62 -10.23 -6.24
CA ILE A 248 37.33 -10.78 -7.40
C ILE A 248 38.79 -11.07 -7.03
N GLY A 249 39.47 -10.12 -6.40
CA GLY A 249 40.84 -10.27 -5.95
C GLY A 249 41.02 -11.37 -4.89
N ARG A 250 40.07 -11.55 -3.97
CA ARG A 250 40.13 -12.63 -2.95
C ARG A 250 40.12 -14.01 -3.59
N ILE A 251 39.21 -14.26 -4.54
CA ILE A 251 39.15 -15.55 -5.26
C ILE A 251 40.40 -15.74 -6.13
N ASP A 252 40.86 -14.69 -6.81
CA ASP A 252 42.06 -14.74 -7.65
C ASP A 252 43.32 -15.07 -6.82
N ASN A 253 43.42 -14.50 -5.61
CA ASN A 253 44.57 -14.67 -4.71
C ASN A 253 44.54 -15.94 -3.84
N ASN A 254 43.40 -16.62 -3.68
CA ASN A 254 43.26 -17.86 -2.89
C ASN A 254 43.92 -19.10 -3.55
N HIS A 255 44.93 -18.89 -4.39
CA HIS A 255 45.71 -19.91 -5.08
C HIS A 255 46.66 -20.70 -4.14
N SER A 256 46.83 -20.33 -2.86
CA SER A 256 48.05 -20.71 -2.12
C SER A 256 47.93 -21.05 -0.61
N SER A 257 46.76 -21.39 -0.03
CA SER A 257 46.71 -21.66 1.42
C SER A 257 45.46 -22.50 1.79
N THR A 258 45.53 -23.81 2.09
CA THR A 258 46.10 -24.37 3.33
C THR A 258 46.20 -25.92 3.29
N THR A 259 47.38 -26.44 3.67
CA THR A 259 47.66 -27.67 4.45
C THR A 259 47.00 -29.03 4.11
N THR A 260 47.48 -29.72 3.07
CA THR A 260 48.19 -31.03 3.14
C THR A 260 48.47 -31.53 1.70
N PRO A 261 49.71 -31.88 1.35
CA PRO A 261 50.04 -32.35 0.01
C PRO A 261 49.71 -33.84 -0.11
N ASN A 262 48.48 -34.16 -0.52
CA ASN A 262 48.19 -35.45 -1.15
C ASN A 262 48.19 -35.22 -2.66
N ASN A 263 49.34 -35.53 -3.26
CA ASN A 263 49.63 -35.72 -4.69
C ASN A 263 48.51 -35.34 -5.69
N ASN A 264 48.73 -34.20 -6.36
CA ASN A 264 48.07 -33.64 -7.55
C ASN A 264 46.91 -32.64 -7.30
N GLY A 265 47.24 -31.35 -7.35
CA GLY A 265 46.33 -30.31 -7.87
C GLY A 265 46.09 -29.13 -6.93
N ASN A 266 46.52 -27.93 -7.33
CA ASN A 266 45.90 -26.69 -6.85
C ASN A 266 44.38 -26.79 -7.08
N ALA A 267 43.55 -26.34 -6.12
CA ALA A 267 42.10 -26.33 -6.32
C ALA A 267 41.77 -25.62 -7.63
N THR A 268 41.07 -26.31 -8.53
CA THR A 268 40.67 -25.74 -9.82
C THR A 268 39.79 -24.52 -9.58
N LEU A 269 39.74 -23.58 -10.51
CA LEU A 269 38.87 -22.41 -10.37
C LEU A 269 37.40 -22.82 -10.14
N MET A 270 36.96 -23.93 -10.74
CA MET A 270 35.65 -24.54 -10.49
C MET A 270 35.45 -24.98 -9.04
N GLN A 271 36.47 -25.56 -8.40
CA GLN A 271 36.41 -25.90 -6.97
C GLN A 271 36.25 -24.64 -6.10
N GLN A 272 36.95 -23.56 -6.44
CA GLN A 272 36.84 -22.29 -5.71
C GLN A 272 35.44 -21.66 -5.86
N PHE A 273 34.82 -21.78 -7.03
CA PHE A 273 33.42 -21.37 -7.22
C PHE A 273 32.47 -22.23 -6.39
N ALA A 274 32.67 -23.55 -6.36
CA ALA A 274 31.87 -24.44 -5.54
C ALA A 274 32.01 -24.10 -4.03
N ASP A 275 33.23 -23.86 -3.57
CA ASP A 275 33.50 -23.48 -2.17
C ASP A 275 32.86 -22.13 -1.83
N TRP A 276 32.94 -21.13 -2.73
CA TRP A 276 32.24 -19.85 -2.56
C TRP A 276 30.72 -20.03 -2.51
N VAL A 277 30.14 -20.89 -3.36
CA VAL A 277 28.69 -21.17 -3.31
C VAL A 277 28.31 -21.82 -1.98
N GLN A 278 29.06 -22.82 -1.52
CA GLN A 278 28.81 -23.46 -0.23
C GLN A 278 28.93 -22.46 0.93
N ASP A 279 29.93 -21.58 0.88
CA ASP A 279 30.11 -20.50 1.85
C ASP A 279 28.88 -19.59 1.88
N GLN A 280 28.42 -19.11 0.72
CA GLN A 280 27.22 -18.25 0.61
C GLN A 280 25.92 -18.93 1.05
N MET A 281 25.85 -20.26 0.98
CA MET A 281 24.69 -21.03 1.44
C MET A 281 24.68 -21.28 2.94
N ASP A 282 25.81 -21.12 3.63
CA ASP A 282 25.99 -21.40 5.04
C ASP A 282 25.34 -20.29 5.92
N PRO A 283 24.25 -20.58 6.65
CA PRO A 283 23.55 -19.59 7.46
C PRO A 283 24.35 -19.14 8.69
N ASP A 284 25.34 -19.92 9.14
CA ASP A 284 26.19 -19.56 10.28
C ASP A 284 27.25 -18.52 9.87
N LYS A 285 27.62 -18.50 8.58
CA LYS A 285 28.58 -17.53 8.03
C LYS A 285 27.92 -16.28 7.48
N HIS A 286 26.80 -16.46 6.77
CA HIS A 286 26.02 -15.37 6.20
C HIS A 286 24.58 -15.47 6.69
N PRO A 287 24.29 -14.92 7.89
CA PRO A 287 22.94 -14.84 8.42
C PRO A 287 22.01 -14.12 7.45
N ILE A 288 20.74 -14.51 7.45
CA ILE A 288 19.74 -13.95 6.55
C ILE A 288 19.55 -12.45 6.82
N MET A 289 19.84 -11.62 5.81
CA MET A 289 19.43 -10.21 5.82
C MET A 289 17.98 -10.09 5.37
N SER A 290 17.08 -9.93 6.33
CA SER A 290 15.64 -9.75 6.10
C SER A 290 15.31 -8.30 5.70
N HIS A 291 14.51 -8.17 4.65
CA HIS A 291 13.97 -6.89 4.20
C HIS A 291 12.99 -6.31 5.23
N ARG A 292 12.13 -7.15 5.81
CA ARG A 292 11.22 -6.75 6.88
C ARG A 292 11.99 -6.22 8.09
N ALA A 293 13.06 -6.89 8.51
CA ALA A 293 13.89 -6.45 9.62
C ALA A 293 14.57 -5.11 9.34
N ILE A 294 15.11 -4.92 8.12
CA ILE A 294 15.68 -3.62 7.70
C ILE A 294 14.63 -2.52 7.83
N PHE A 295 13.43 -2.74 7.26
CA PHE A 295 12.34 -1.77 7.34
C PHE A 295 11.97 -1.42 8.78
N ARG A 296 11.72 -2.44 9.62
CA ARG A 296 11.32 -2.24 11.02
C ARG A 296 12.40 -1.52 11.84
N ARG A 297 13.68 -1.90 11.70
CA ARG A 297 14.80 -1.24 12.40
C ARG A 297 14.89 0.26 12.10
N HIS A 298 14.57 0.66 10.88
CA HIS A 298 14.65 2.07 10.47
C HIS A 298 13.33 2.84 10.58
N LEU A 299 12.23 2.19 11.01
CA LEU A 299 10.91 2.80 11.13
C LEU A 299 10.83 3.72 12.35
N ASN A 300 11.32 4.95 12.20
CA ASN A 300 11.33 6.00 13.22
C ASN A 300 10.41 7.18 12.84
N ALA A 301 9.22 6.85 12.31
CA ALA A 301 8.21 7.81 11.91
C ALA A 301 7.71 8.67 13.09
N ARG A 302 7.38 9.94 12.82
CA ARG A 302 6.80 10.87 13.80
C ARG A 302 5.30 10.56 13.96
N PHE A 303 4.81 10.32 15.16
CA PHE A 303 3.37 10.12 15.41
C PHE A 303 3.00 10.77 16.73
N GLU A 304 1.90 11.53 16.74
CA GLU A 304 1.49 12.26 17.95
C GLU A 304 0.89 11.36 19.03
N SER A 305 0.42 10.19 18.63
CA SER A 305 -0.34 9.26 19.46
C SER A 305 -0.13 7.83 18.97
N ALA A 306 -0.37 6.86 19.85
CA ALA A 306 -0.45 5.45 19.46
C ALA A 306 -1.51 5.25 18.38
N SER A 307 -1.49 4.10 17.72
CA SER A 307 -2.50 3.67 16.75
C SER A 307 -2.53 2.15 16.70
N SER A 308 -3.49 1.58 15.98
CA SER A 308 -3.58 0.13 15.78
C SER A 308 -2.32 -0.52 15.21
N LEU A 309 -1.44 0.24 14.53
CA LEU A 309 -0.18 -0.26 14.00
C LEU A 309 0.94 -0.33 15.05
N GLY A 310 0.85 0.46 16.14
CA GLY A 310 1.90 0.52 17.16
C GLY A 310 1.79 1.72 18.08
N ALA A 311 2.52 1.63 19.20
CA ALA A 311 2.59 2.69 20.20
C ALA A 311 3.57 3.81 19.77
N VAL A 312 3.65 4.86 20.59
CA VAL A 312 4.64 5.94 20.42
C VAL A 312 5.45 6.15 21.69
N THR A 313 6.69 6.61 21.58
CA THR A 313 7.57 6.84 22.72
C THR A 313 7.01 7.89 23.71
N ALA A 314 7.30 7.72 25.00
CA ALA A 314 6.94 8.68 26.05
C ALA A 314 8.01 9.77 26.27
N PRO A 315 7.63 10.96 26.76
CA PRO A 315 8.56 12.08 26.95
C PRO A 315 9.80 11.74 27.80
N CYS A 316 9.64 10.87 28.80
CA CYS A 316 10.73 10.45 29.68
C CYS A 316 11.38 9.12 29.29
N GLN A 317 10.93 8.49 28.20
CA GLN A 317 11.37 7.15 27.81
C GLN A 317 12.63 7.21 26.96
N SER A 318 13.64 6.42 27.31
CA SER A 318 14.84 6.21 26.51
C SER A 318 14.49 5.84 25.07
N GLY A 319 15.22 6.41 24.11
CA GLY A 319 14.96 6.30 22.69
C GLY A 319 13.95 7.32 22.15
N THR A 320 13.24 8.06 23.01
CA THR A 320 12.37 9.15 22.54
C THR A 320 13.20 10.30 21.98
N ARG A 321 12.59 11.07 21.08
CA ARG A 321 13.25 12.21 20.44
C ARG A 321 12.61 13.54 20.78
N TYR A 322 13.41 14.57 20.64
CA TYR A 322 13.07 15.96 20.89
C TYR A 322 13.60 16.81 19.75
N ARG A 323 12.75 17.69 19.22
CA ARG A 323 13.10 18.57 18.10
C ARG A 323 13.18 20.02 18.53
N ARG A 324 14.07 20.78 17.91
CA ARG A 324 14.27 22.20 18.19
C ARG A 324 13.30 23.10 17.43
N MET A 325 12.80 22.68 16.28
CA MET A 325 11.84 23.46 15.48
C MET A 325 10.43 23.37 16.04
N ALA A 326 9.64 24.44 15.92
CA ALA A 326 8.30 24.53 16.50
C ALA A 326 7.24 23.71 15.72
N PHE A 327 7.35 23.64 14.39
CA PHE A 327 6.38 22.93 13.53
C PHE A 327 6.97 21.69 12.84
N SER A 328 6.12 20.74 12.49
CA SER A 328 6.46 19.51 11.77
C SER A 328 5.37 19.14 10.74
N GLU A 329 5.62 18.19 9.84
CA GLU A 329 4.63 17.78 8.82
C GLU A 329 3.29 17.29 9.42
N LYS A 330 3.28 16.89 10.70
CA LYS A 330 2.07 16.50 11.44
C LYS A 330 1.15 17.69 11.77
N ASP A 331 1.65 18.92 11.64
CA ASP A 331 0.87 20.13 11.85
C ASP A 331 0.10 20.57 10.58
N ILE A 332 0.31 19.92 9.42
CA ILE A 332 -0.41 20.22 8.18
C ILE A 332 -1.92 20.04 8.38
N ASN A 333 -2.71 20.97 7.83
CA ASN A 333 -4.16 21.10 7.98
C ASN A 333 -4.67 21.47 9.39
N LYS A 334 -3.79 21.59 10.40
CA LYS A 334 -4.18 22.08 11.72
C LYS A 334 -4.34 23.61 11.74
N ARG A 335 -5.03 24.11 12.77
CA ARG A 335 -5.24 25.55 12.97
C ARG A 335 -4.07 26.17 13.75
N LEU A 336 -3.30 27.01 13.08
CA LEU A 336 -2.33 27.92 13.69
C LEU A 336 -3.08 29.16 14.23
N THR A 337 -2.99 29.41 15.52
CA THR A 337 -3.42 30.67 16.14
C THR A 337 -2.22 31.59 16.35
N VAL A 338 -2.33 32.81 15.85
CA VAL A 338 -1.38 33.91 15.96
C VAL A 338 -1.94 34.91 16.98
N SER A 339 -1.16 35.25 18.01
CA SER A 339 -1.58 36.19 19.06
C SER A 339 -0.46 37.15 19.45
N TYR A 340 -0.61 38.44 19.14
CA TYR A 340 0.33 39.50 19.52
C TYR A 340 0.19 39.88 21.00
N PHE A 341 1.31 40.16 21.65
CA PHE A 341 1.35 40.67 23.02
C PHE A 341 2.59 41.54 23.27
N LEU A 342 2.52 42.38 24.32
CA LEU A 342 3.62 43.25 24.73
C LEU A 342 4.58 42.51 25.66
N GLY A 343 5.89 42.56 25.36
CA GLY A 343 6.92 41.95 26.21
C GLY A 343 7.29 42.78 27.46
N PRO A 344 8.01 42.19 28.42
CA PRO A 344 8.49 42.90 29.62
C PRO A 344 9.53 43.98 29.29
N HIS A 345 9.42 45.13 29.97
CA HIS A 345 10.46 46.17 29.97
C HIS A 345 11.68 45.70 30.78
N THR A 346 12.82 45.45 30.13
CA THR A 346 14.10 45.30 30.86
C THR A 346 14.58 46.68 31.28
N ASN A 347 14.27 47.08 32.51
CA ASN A 347 14.76 48.31 33.14
C ASN A 347 16.26 48.23 33.45
N THR A 348 17.12 48.39 32.45
CA THR A 348 18.56 48.68 32.65
C THR A 348 19.10 49.58 31.54
N SER A 349 18.58 50.79 31.43
CA SER A 349 19.40 52.00 31.24
C SER A 349 18.48 53.22 31.22
N SER A 350 18.73 54.12 32.16
CA SER A 350 18.09 55.42 32.27
C SER A 350 18.59 56.35 31.15
N SER A 351 18.13 56.14 29.92
CA SER A 351 18.11 57.15 28.84
C SER A 351 17.51 56.58 27.55
N ILE A 352 16.18 56.45 27.47
CA ILE A 352 15.51 56.27 26.17
C ILE A 352 14.35 57.27 26.08
N THR A 353 14.48 58.15 25.10
CA THR A 353 13.47 59.13 24.64
C THR A 353 12.18 58.44 24.23
N SER A 354 11.05 59.14 24.37
CA SER A 354 9.67 58.68 24.24
C SER A 354 9.21 58.22 22.84
N GLN A 355 9.96 57.38 22.12
CA GLN A 355 9.59 56.89 20.78
C GLN A 355 9.92 55.42 20.47
N GLN A 356 10.43 54.62 21.40
CA GLN A 356 10.55 53.17 21.18
C GLN A 356 9.43 52.44 21.94
N GLN A 357 8.38 52.05 21.21
CA GLN A 357 7.40 51.10 21.73
C GLN A 357 8.12 49.80 22.15
N PRO A 358 7.67 49.12 23.22
CA PRO A 358 8.24 47.84 23.62
C PRO A 358 8.17 46.83 22.46
N PRO A 359 9.12 45.89 22.35
CA PRO A 359 9.06 44.88 21.31
C PRO A 359 7.78 44.05 21.46
N SER A 360 6.97 44.04 20.40
CA SER A 360 5.83 43.14 20.28
C SER A 360 6.35 41.70 20.09
N PHE A 361 5.72 40.75 20.76
CA PHE A 361 5.96 39.33 20.61
C PHE A 361 4.72 38.66 20.03
N VAL A 362 4.91 37.52 19.37
CA VAL A 362 3.83 36.73 18.82
C VAL A 362 3.87 35.34 19.43
N MET A 363 2.76 34.95 20.04
CA MET A 363 2.54 33.60 20.52
C MET A 363 1.91 32.77 19.41
N LEU A 364 2.51 31.61 19.15
CA LEU A 364 2.02 30.66 18.16
C LEU A 364 1.45 29.43 18.86
N ARG A 365 0.21 29.09 18.52
CA ARG A 365 -0.47 27.88 19.02
C ARG A 365 -0.96 27.02 17.86
N VAL A 366 -0.88 25.70 17.98
CA VAL A 366 -1.50 24.78 17.03
C VAL A 366 -2.66 24.08 17.71
N ASP A 367 -3.84 24.27 17.14
CA ASP A 367 -5.14 23.89 17.70
C ASP A 367 -5.29 24.22 19.20
N GLY A 368 -4.79 25.38 19.61
CA GLY A 368 -4.84 25.85 21.00
C GLY A 368 -3.65 25.45 21.87
N GLN A 369 -2.78 24.53 21.43
CA GLN A 369 -1.58 24.15 22.17
C GLN A 369 -0.42 25.11 21.90
N PHE A 370 0.28 25.52 22.96
CA PHE A 370 1.49 26.34 22.83
C PHE A 370 2.56 25.62 21.99
N ARG A 371 3.19 26.34 21.05
CA ARG A 371 4.32 25.84 20.27
C ARG A 371 5.59 26.65 20.50
N THR A 372 5.51 27.98 20.36
CA THR A 372 6.65 28.87 20.55
C THR A 372 6.21 30.33 20.66
N VAL A 373 7.14 31.19 21.06
CA VAL A 373 7.02 32.65 21.01
C VAL A 373 8.12 33.19 20.09
N VAL A 374 7.74 34.07 19.17
CA VAL A 374 8.65 34.74 18.24
C VAL A 374 8.57 36.25 18.41
N ARG A 375 9.62 36.96 17.99
CA ARG A 375 9.60 38.43 17.95
C ARG A 375 8.76 38.89 16.75
N ALA A 376 7.89 39.88 16.96
CA ALA A 376 7.22 40.57 15.88
C ALA A 376 8.21 41.49 15.13
N PRO A 377 7.91 41.88 13.88
CA PRO A 377 6.77 41.46 13.06
C PRO A 377 6.96 40.10 12.36
N ILE A 378 5.84 39.46 11.99
CA ILE A 378 5.80 38.28 11.11
C ILE A 378 5.44 38.76 9.72
N TYR A 379 6.14 38.25 8.72
CA TYR A 379 6.06 38.75 7.35
C TYR A 379 5.46 37.73 6.39
N ARG A 380 4.82 38.22 5.35
CA ARG A 380 4.42 37.44 4.17
C ARG A 380 5.57 37.41 3.17
N TRP A 381 5.76 36.28 2.49
CA TRP A 381 6.77 36.14 1.45
C TRP A 381 6.16 35.74 0.11
N ASN A 382 6.41 36.57 -0.91
CA ASN A 382 5.95 36.38 -2.28
C ASN A 382 7.16 36.14 -3.19
N ASP A 383 7.24 34.96 -3.80
CA ASP A 383 8.35 34.60 -4.71
C ASP A 383 8.38 35.44 -6.00
N GLU A 384 7.25 36.02 -6.43
CA GLU A 384 7.17 36.89 -7.62
C GLU A 384 7.96 38.21 -7.48
N ALA A 385 8.35 38.61 -6.27
CA ALA A 385 9.11 39.83 -6.02
C ALA A 385 10.64 39.64 -6.18
N ASP A 386 11.16 38.42 -6.15
CA ASP A 386 12.62 38.14 -6.18
C ASP A 386 13.17 37.94 -7.62
N SER A 387 12.32 37.73 -8.63
CA SER A 387 12.80 37.58 -10.02
C SER A 387 13.21 38.90 -10.68
N ASN A 388 12.80 40.02 -10.10
CA ASN A 388 13.10 41.35 -10.60
C ASN A 388 13.83 42.09 -9.49
N ASN A 389 15.16 42.15 -9.59
CA ASN A 389 16.15 42.77 -8.68
C ASN A 389 15.90 44.26 -8.32
N ASN A 390 14.68 44.66 -7.94
CA ASN A 390 14.28 46.02 -7.62
C ASN A 390 13.44 46.02 -6.34
N ASP A 391 14.04 46.55 -5.28
CA ASP A 391 13.40 47.27 -4.16
C ASP A 391 12.00 46.85 -3.71
N GLY A 392 11.94 46.22 -2.54
CA GLY A 392 10.96 46.61 -1.52
C GLY A 392 9.60 45.91 -1.56
N ALA A 393 9.56 44.58 -1.43
CA ALA A 393 8.41 43.97 -0.76
C ALA A 393 8.35 44.52 0.67
N GLN A 394 7.53 45.55 0.89
CA GLN A 394 7.37 46.16 2.21
C GLN A 394 6.86 45.07 3.16
N PRO A 395 7.55 44.82 4.28
CA PRO A 395 7.10 43.84 5.24
C PRO A 395 5.69 44.19 5.74
N GLN A 396 4.69 43.41 5.34
CA GLN A 396 3.32 43.59 5.80
C GLN A 396 3.03 42.62 6.95
N ASP A 397 2.54 43.17 8.06
CA ASP A 397 2.26 42.40 9.27
C ASP A 397 1.24 41.27 9.02
N TRP A 398 1.55 40.08 9.52
CA TRP A 398 0.57 39.00 9.61
C TRP A 398 -0.38 39.29 10.78
N PRO A 399 -1.71 39.42 10.58
CA PRO A 399 -2.61 39.83 11.65
C PRO A 399 -2.85 38.74 12.69
N ASP A 400 -3.40 39.14 13.85
CA ASP A 400 -3.99 38.21 14.81
C ASP A 400 -5.10 37.38 14.14
N GLY A 401 -5.13 36.08 14.43
CA GLY A 401 -6.14 35.22 13.85
C GLY A 401 -5.84 33.73 13.97
N SER A 402 -6.77 32.94 13.42
CA SER A 402 -6.62 31.49 13.27
C SER A 402 -6.57 31.15 11.79
N TYR A 403 -5.52 30.45 11.39
CA TYR A 403 -5.22 30.12 10.00
C TYR A 403 -4.94 28.62 9.87
N ARG A 404 -5.21 28.04 8.70
CA ARG A 404 -4.88 26.64 8.42
C ARG A 404 -3.43 26.54 7.94
N ILE A 405 -2.67 25.60 8.49
CA ILE A 405 -1.32 25.29 7.99
C ILE A 405 -1.49 24.51 6.68
N CYS A 406 -0.94 25.05 5.60
CA CYS A 406 -1.09 24.47 4.25
C CYS A 406 -0.01 23.44 3.95
N SER A 407 1.25 23.80 4.20
CA SER A 407 2.39 22.92 3.96
C SER A 407 3.52 23.25 4.92
N ILE A 408 4.30 22.22 5.25
CA ILE A 408 5.61 22.36 5.89
C ILE A 408 6.57 21.57 5.02
N GLN A 409 7.58 22.24 4.46
CA GLN A 409 8.53 21.66 3.53
C GLN A 409 9.93 21.70 4.11
N TYR A 410 10.67 20.60 3.93
CA TYR A 410 12.09 20.52 4.23
C TYR A 410 12.84 20.45 2.91
N ASN A 411 13.42 21.55 2.47
CA ASN A 411 14.44 21.52 1.44
C ASN A 411 15.77 21.68 2.17
N GLY A 412 16.82 20.91 1.85
CA GLY A 412 18.07 20.83 2.63
C GLY A 412 18.81 22.15 2.92
N LYS A 413 18.27 23.30 2.48
CA LYS A 413 18.70 24.67 2.77
C LYS A 413 17.72 25.51 3.62
N ARG A 414 16.42 25.18 3.69
CA ARG A 414 15.37 25.94 4.40
C ARG A 414 14.21 25.05 4.84
N VAL A 415 13.66 25.31 6.04
CA VAL A 415 12.34 24.79 6.43
C VAL A 415 11.27 25.80 6.06
N GLY A 416 10.48 25.46 5.03
CA GLY A 416 9.31 26.13 4.47
C GLY A 416 8.05 25.94 5.34
N MET A 417 7.27 26.98 5.64
CA MET A 417 5.88 26.84 6.09
C MET A 417 4.98 27.80 5.33
N THR A 418 3.88 27.27 4.79
CA THR A 418 2.81 28.08 4.21
C THR A 418 1.55 27.98 5.04
N VAL A 419 0.81 29.09 5.10
CA VAL A 419 -0.39 29.25 5.91
C VAL A 419 -1.48 29.86 5.03
N GLU A 420 -2.72 29.42 5.22
CA GLU A 420 -3.87 29.88 4.45
C GLU A 420 -4.19 31.34 4.81
N HIS A 421 -3.85 32.25 3.90
CA HIS A 421 -4.18 33.65 3.98
C HIS A 421 -5.62 33.90 3.48
N PRO A 422 -6.42 34.75 4.14
CA PRO A 422 -7.84 34.94 3.82
C PRO A 422 -8.15 35.35 2.37
N THR A 423 -7.21 36.00 1.68
CA THR A 423 -7.43 36.54 0.32
C THR A 423 -6.54 35.93 -0.75
N GLU A 424 -5.45 35.25 -0.38
CA GLU A 424 -4.38 34.85 -1.31
C GLU A 424 -4.12 33.33 -1.30
N GLY A 425 -4.88 32.57 -0.50
CA GLY A 425 -4.66 31.14 -0.35
C GLY A 425 -3.38 30.84 0.43
N CYS A 426 -2.72 29.74 0.12
CA CYS A 426 -1.54 29.28 0.87
C CYS A 426 -0.29 30.08 0.52
N ILE A 427 0.22 30.86 1.47
CA ILE A 427 1.38 31.75 1.30
C ILE A 427 2.42 31.54 2.41
N ALA A 428 3.69 31.80 2.12
CA ALA A 428 4.78 31.62 3.07
C ALA A 428 4.71 32.63 4.23
N MET A 429 4.80 32.11 5.45
CA MET A 429 4.88 32.89 6.69
C MET A 429 6.33 32.91 7.17
N VAL A 430 6.93 34.11 7.28
CA VAL A 430 8.35 34.30 7.59
C VAL A 430 8.53 34.99 8.94
N PHE A 431 9.49 34.48 9.70
CA PHE A 431 9.92 34.96 11.00
C PHE A 431 11.37 35.49 10.91
N GLY A 432 11.67 36.61 11.56
CA GLY A 432 13.02 37.21 11.61
C GLY A 432 13.17 38.50 10.81
N ASP A 433 14.27 39.24 11.04
CA ASP A 433 14.48 40.60 10.49
C ASP A 433 14.65 40.58 8.95
N PRO A 434 13.77 41.27 8.19
CA PRO A 434 13.76 41.26 6.74
C PRO A 434 14.96 42.02 6.13
N GLN A 435 15.66 42.84 6.92
CA GLN A 435 16.87 43.57 6.49
C GLN A 435 18.19 42.88 6.87
N SER A 436 18.14 41.80 7.65
CA SER A 436 19.36 41.08 8.02
C SER A 436 19.76 40.06 6.94
N SER A 437 21.05 39.97 6.65
CA SER A 437 21.63 38.94 5.77
C SER A 437 21.63 37.54 6.40
N ILE A 438 21.15 37.41 7.65
CA ILE A 438 21.20 36.20 8.46
C ILE A 438 19.78 35.73 8.77
N GLN A 439 19.40 34.59 8.18
CA GLN A 439 18.29 33.71 8.55
C GLN A 439 16.85 34.25 8.39
N LYS A 440 16.30 34.06 7.19
CA LYS A 440 14.84 34.01 6.95
C LYS A 440 14.32 32.63 7.41
N TRP A 441 13.62 32.59 8.53
CA TRP A 441 13.02 31.35 9.02
C TRP A 441 11.56 31.27 8.60
N THR A 442 11.11 30.16 8.04
CA THR A 442 9.66 29.90 7.90
C THR A 442 9.15 28.81 8.86
N ASN A 443 10.05 28.17 9.61
CA ASN A 443 9.72 27.39 10.80
C ASN A 443 10.67 27.82 11.94
N PRO A 444 10.18 28.54 12.97
CA PRO A 444 11.01 29.10 14.02
C PRO A 444 11.38 28.02 15.05
N PRO A 445 12.50 28.19 15.78
CA PRO A 445 12.83 27.31 16.90
C PRO A 445 11.82 27.46 18.05
N VAL A 446 11.75 26.43 18.88
CA VAL A 446 10.98 26.40 20.13
C VAL A 446 11.64 27.33 21.15
N TYR A 447 10.83 28.18 21.77
CA TYR A 447 11.23 29.02 22.90
C TYR A 447 10.24 28.86 24.05
N GLY A 448 10.75 28.69 25.27
CA GLY A 448 9.95 28.61 26.49
C GLY A 448 9.44 29.96 26.97
N ALA A 449 8.21 30.01 27.49
CA ALA A 449 7.57 31.22 28.00
C ALA A 449 8.18 31.79 29.31
N ASN A 450 9.07 31.04 29.98
CA ASN A 450 9.68 31.48 31.26
C ASN A 450 10.58 32.72 31.13
N ASN A 451 10.98 33.12 29.92
CA ASN A 451 11.71 34.37 29.67
C ASN A 451 10.81 35.59 29.39
N THR A 452 9.48 35.44 29.36
CA THR A 452 8.54 36.55 29.19
C THR A 452 7.68 36.69 30.45
N THR A 453 8.24 37.32 31.48
CA THR A 453 7.50 37.74 32.68
C THR A 453 6.40 38.72 32.29
N ASN A 454 5.18 38.24 32.10
CA ASN A 454 3.95 38.97 32.39
C ASN A 454 2.88 37.98 32.81
N SER A 455 2.44 38.11 34.06
CA SER A 455 1.53 37.23 34.80
C SER A 455 0.07 37.28 34.31
N THR A 456 -0.17 37.53 33.03
CA THR A 456 -1.52 37.78 32.48
C THR A 456 -2.05 36.68 31.57
N ASN A 457 -1.23 35.71 31.14
CA ASN A 457 -1.62 34.76 30.09
C ASN A 457 -1.71 33.26 30.51
N ASN A 458 -1.55 32.91 31.79
CA ASN A 458 -1.77 31.55 32.37
C ASN A 458 -1.47 30.39 31.40
N VAL A 459 -0.26 30.33 30.82
CA VAL A 459 0.16 29.18 30.02
C VAL A 459 0.90 28.22 30.94
N SER A 460 0.25 27.15 31.38
CA SER A 460 0.91 26.03 32.03
C SER A 460 1.75 25.30 30.97
N LEU A 461 3.06 25.19 31.18
CA LEU A 461 3.96 24.45 30.29
C LEU A 461 4.67 23.38 31.11
N THR A 462 4.66 22.15 30.61
CA THR A 462 5.51 21.08 31.18
C THR A 462 6.87 21.14 30.51
N VAL A 463 7.92 21.51 31.27
CA VAL A 463 9.31 21.59 30.79
C VAL A 463 10.17 20.60 31.57
N LEU A 464 10.76 19.63 30.90
CA LEU A 464 11.67 18.65 31.48
C LEU A 464 13.12 19.11 31.35
N GLU A 465 13.85 19.21 32.46
CA GLU A 465 15.30 19.47 32.41
C GLU A 465 16.05 18.17 32.11
N ILE A 466 16.76 18.11 30.98
CA ILE A 466 17.48 16.90 30.56
C ILE A 466 18.97 17.06 30.94
N PRO A 467 19.55 16.14 31.73
CA PRO A 467 20.99 16.14 32.01
C PRO A 467 21.80 15.98 30.72
N LEU A 468 23.00 16.60 30.67
CA LEU A 468 23.82 16.62 29.45
C LEU A 468 24.17 15.20 28.95
N GLU A 469 24.48 14.30 29.87
CA GLU A 469 24.82 12.90 29.63
C GLU A 469 23.62 12.01 29.27
N SER A 470 22.39 12.49 29.52
CA SER A 470 21.16 11.70 29.30
C SER A 470 20.63 11.81 27.87
N ALA A 471 21.17 12.70 27.04
CA ALA A 471 20.77 12.85 25.65
C ALA A 471 21.97 13.10 24.73
N SER A 472 21.80 12.79 23.44
CA SER A 472 22.79 13.08 22.40
C SER A 472 22.12 13.62 21.15
N VAL A 473 22.88 14.31 20.31
CA VAL A 473 22.44 14.67 18.96
C VAL A 473 22.33 13.38 18.12
N ILE A 474 21.30 13.29 17.28
CA ILE A 474 21.04 12.09 16.45
C ILE A 474 20.96 12.37 14.95
N ASP A 475 20.50 13.56 14.54
CA ASP A 475 20.28 13.86 13.14
C ASP A 475 20.74 15.26 12.74
N GLU A 476 21.72 15.30 11.84
CA GLU A 476 22.23 16.50 11.17
C GLU A 476 21.75 16.58 9.71
N ARG A 477 21.13 15.52 9.14
CA ARG A 477 20.84 15.40 7.70
C ARG A 477 19.80 16.38 7.19
N TYR A 478 18.90 16.86 8.04
CA TYR A 478 17.92 17.84 7.61
C TYR A 478 18.53 19.22 7.32
N PHE A 479 19.75 19.53 7.79
CA PHE A 479 20.38 20.86 7.66
C PHE A 479 21.92 20.82 7.58
N PRO A 480 22.52 20.29 6.49
CA PRO A 480 23.95 19.97 6.44
C PRO A 480 24.89 21.14 6.06
N GLU A 481 24.43 22.37 5.85
CA GLU A 481 25.37 23.45 5.48
C GLU A 481 26.01 24.13 6.70
N GLU A 482 27.34 24.00 6.78
CA GLU A 482 28.22 24.75 7.69
C GLU A 482 27.87 26.24 7.67
N GLY A 483 27.50 26.78 8.84
CA GLY A 483 27.44 28.22 9.09
C GLY A 483 26.05 28.84 9.27
N THR A 484 24.94 28.10 9.09
CA THR A 484 23.58 28.69 9.24
C THR A 484 22.64 28.00 10.21
N MET A 485 23.01 26.88 10.85
CA MET A 485 22.24 26.25 11.93
C MET A 485 23.18 25.53 12.91
N PRO A 486 22.92 25.53 14.23
CA PRO A 486 23.65 24.66 15.15
C PRO A 486 23.36 23.18 14.84
N SER A 487 24.37 22.32 14.92
CA SER A 487 24.31 20.87 14.65
C SER A 487 23.38 20.06 15.58
N ASN A 488 22.56 20.69 16.41
CA ASN A 488 21.80 20.07 17.50
C ASN A 488 20.26 20.17 17.34
N ASN A 489 19.74 20.06 16.11
CA ASN A 489 18.31 20.25 15.81
C ASN A 489 17.39 19.14 16.34
N GLU A 490 17.89 17.92 16.45
CA GLU A 490 17.16 16.79 17.03
C GLU A 490 18.07 16.06 18.00
N ILE A 491 17.54 15.80 19.20
CA ILE A 491 18.23 15.04 20.23
C ILE A 491 17.43 13.77 20.54
N ILE A 492 18.15 12.72 20.90
CA ILE A 492 17.62 11.46 21.38
C ILE A 492 17.97 11.30 22.86
N LEU A 493 17.01 10.83 23.63
CA LEU A 493 17.22 10.48 25.02
C LEU A 493 17.87 9.09 25.11
N GLN A 494 19.00 8.98 25.83
CA GLN A 494 19.81 7.76 25.97
C GLN A 494 19.41 6.91 27.18
N THR A 495 18.76 7.52 28.18
CA THR A 495 18.34 6.86 29.42
C THR A 495 16.98 7.38 29.87
N ASN A 496 16.21 6.59 30.63
CA ASN A 496 14.93 7.06 31.14
C ASN A 496 15.14 8.23 32.12
N LEU A 497 14.32 9.28 32.01
CA LEU A 497 14.31 10.38 32.98
C LEU A 497 13.56 9.98 34.25
N THR A 498 13.99 10.53 35.40
CA THR A 498 13.42 10.24 36.72
C THR A 498 12.59 11.40 37.29
N HIS A 499 12.11 12.32 36.44
CA HIS A 499 11.26 13.43 36.88
C HIS A 499 9.95 12.90 37.47
N THR A 500 9.43 13.59 38.48
CA THR A 500 8.18 13.20 39.16
C THR A 500 6.96 13.24 38.23
N GLU A 501 6.99 14.14 37.26
CA GLU A 501 5.97 14.40 36.24
C GLU A 501 5.89 13.28 35.20
N CYS A 502 6.94 12.44 35.08
CA CYS A 502 6.99 11.35 34.12
C CYS A 502 5.85 10.33 34.32
N ALA A 503 5.40 10.11 35.56
CA ALA A 503 4.27 9.23 35.85
C ALA A 503 2.96 9.81 35.29
N SER A 504 2.67 11.08 35.57
CA SER A 504 1.47 11.77 35.07
C SER A 504 1.44 11.93 33.54
N LEU A 505 2.60 12.09 32.90
CA LEU A 505 2.71 12.18 31.44
C LEU A 505 2.47 10.83 30.74
N ARG A 506 2.57 9.72 31.47
CA ARG A 506 2.28 8.38 30.98
C ARG A 506 0.79 8.07 31.07
N GLU A 507 0.13 8.47 32.16
CA GLU A 507 -1.30 8.21 32.42
C GLU A 507 -2.25 9.06 31.55
N SER A 508 -1.84 10.24 31.09
CA SER A 508 -2.66 11.11 30.21
C SER A 508 -2.87 10.56 28.78
N ARG A 509 -2.38 9.35 28.48
CA ARG A 509 -2.55 8.65 27.19
C ARG A 509 -3.90 7.95 27.02
N ASN A 510 -4.71 7.89 28.07
CA ASN A 510 -6.03 7.24 28.08
C ASN A 510 -7.15 8.09 27.43
N GLY A 511 -6.86 8.74 26.31
CA GLY A 511 -7.87 9.42 25.49
C GLY A 511 -8.07 10.92 25.71
N GLU A 512 -7.24 11.57 26.51
CA GLU A 512 -7.21 13.03 26.61
C GLU A 512 -6.18 13.64 25.65
N ARG A 513 -6.48 14.86 25.20
CA ARG A 513 -5.61 15.62 24.29
C ARG A 513 -4.33 16.05 25.03
N GLN A 514 -3.24 15.30 24.90
CA GLN A 514 -1.97 15.63 25.56
C GLN A 514 -1.46 17.02 25.18
N GLU A 515 -1.22 17.88 26.17
CA GLU A 515 -0.51 19.15 25.98
C GLU A 515 0.94 18.91 25.49
N ALA A 516 1.48 19.87 24.75
CA ALA A 516 2.87 19.80 24.28
C ALA A 516 3.85 19.74 25.46
N VAL A 517 4.72 18.73 25.46
CA VAL A 517 5.80 18.59 26.45
C VAL A 517 7.09 19.18 25.89
N PHE A 518 7.77 19.99 26.69
CA PHE A 518 9.01 20.66 26.33
C PHE A 518 10.18 20.09 27.12
N ALA A 519 11.39 20.29 26.60
CA ALA A 519 12.62 19.96 27.29
C ALA A 519 13.64 21.10 27.21
N LEU A 520 14.46 21.24 28.25
CA LEU A 520 15.63 22.10 28.29
C LEU A 520 16.88 21.23 28.32
N TRP A 521 17.73 21.34 27.30
CA TRP A 521 18.99 20.62 27.20
C TRP A 521 20.08 21.53 26.64
N ASN A 522 21.22 21.59 27.34
CA ASN A 522 22.35 22.45 26.97
C ASN A 522 21.96 23.92 26.69
N GLY A 523 21.07 24.48 27.53
CA GLY A 523 20.58 25.86 27.40
C GLY A 523 19.63 26.13 26.22
N SER A 524 19.21 25.10 25.48
CA SER A 524 18.28 25.22 24.35
C SER A 524 16.96 24.49 24.64
N TYR A 525 15.85 25.06 24.16
CA TYR A 525 14.52 24.46 24.28
C TYR A 525 14.24 23.51 23.12
N TYR A 526 13.55 22.43 23.45
CA TYR A 526 13.07 21.41 22.53
C TYR A 526 11.61 21.07 22.83
N ILE A 527 10.90 20.55 21.83
CA ILE A 527 9.56 19.98 21.98
C ILE A 527 9.63 18.47 21.75
N HIS A 528 8.91 17.71 22.59
CA HIS A 528 8.80 16.26 22.46
C HIS A 528 8.23 15.90 21.09
N ASP A 529 8.89 14.95 20.43
CA ASP A 529 8.53 14.51 19.08
C ASP A 529 8.41 12.98 19.10
N PRO A 530 7.21 12.45 19.47
CA PRO A 530 7.05 11.03 19.72
C PRO A 530 7.32 10.22 18.45
N ARG A 531 8.03 9.11 18.64
CA ARG A 531 8.42 8.19 17.57
C ARG A 531 7.67 6.89 17.71
N PHE A 532 7.37 6.28 16.57
CA PHE A 532 6.78 4.95 16.55
C PHE A 532 7.62 3.98 17.37
N GLN A 533 6.96 3.15 18.17
CA GLN A 533 7.58 2.16 19.02
C GLN A 533 7.12 0.78 18.58
N LEU A 534 8.02 0.06 17.91
CA LEU A 534 7.86 -1.33 17.57
C LEU A 534 8.46 -2.22 18.66
N LEU A 535 7.85 -3.39 18.86
CA LEU A 535 8.37 -4.42 19.73
C LEU A 535 9.09 -5.50 18.92
N SER A 536 10.05 -6.15 19.58
CA SER A 536 10.69 -7.36 19.07
C SER A 536 9.87 -8.57 19.51
N ASN A 537 9.28 -9.28 18.56
CA ASN A 537 8.47 -10.48 18.77
C ASN A 537 8.88 -11.56 17.76
N THR A 538 10.16 -11.93 17.78
CA THR A 538 10.74 -12.86 16.81
C THR A 538 10.34 -14.30 17.09
N LEU A 539 10.48 -15.19 16.10
CA LEU A 539 10.26 -16.63 16.28
C LEU A 539 10.99 -17.17 17.51
N ASP A 540 12.31 -17.00 17.57
CA ASP A 540 13.16 -17.58 18.63
C ASP A 540 13.00 -16.92 20.00
N ASN A 541 12.33 -15.77 20.06
CA ASN A 541 12.15 -14.98 21.28
C ASN A 541 10.79 -14.27 21.24
N PRO A 542 9.68 -15.02 21.39
CA PRO A 542 8.35 -14.45 21.44
C PRO A 542 8.21 -13.55 22.68
N LEU A 543 7.46 -12.46 22.55
CA LEU A 543 7.17 -11.56 23.67
C LEU A 543 6.44 -12.33 24.78
N PRO A 544 6.96 -12.33 26.02
CA PRO A 544 6.36 -13.10 27.11
C PRO A 544 4.90 -12.74 27.40
N ASP A 545 4.48 -11.51 27.16
CA ASP A 545 3.10 -11.03 27.34
C ASP A 545 2.37 -10.82 26.00
N GLY A 546 2.97 -11.21 24.87
CA GLY A 546 2.41 -10.95 23.54
C GLY A 546 2.19 -9.47 23.22
N GLY A 547 2.89 -8.55 23.92
CA GLY A 547 2.71 -7.10 23.77
C GLY A 547 1.56 -6.51 24.58
N GLY A 548 0.96 -7.26 25.51
CA GLY A 548 -0.21 -6.79 26.26
C GLY A 548 0.05 -5.64 27.21
N THR A 549 1.27 -5.50 27.75
CA THR A 549 1.63 -4.29 28.51
C THR A 549 1.51 -3.03 27.64
N VAL A 550 2.01 -3.08 26.41
CA VAL A 550 1.97 -1.93 25.50
C VAL A 550 0.56 -1.64 25.02
N ALA A 551 -0.22 -2.69 24.74
CA ALA A 551 -1.62 -2.53 24.39
C ALA A 551 -2.39 -1.84 25.53
N GLN A 552 -2.28 -2.37 26.75
CA GLN A 552 -2.93 -1.84 27.95
C GLN A 552 -2.52 -0.40 28.28
N ASP A 553 -1.21 -0.10 28.25
CA ASP A 553 -0.67 1.25 28.54
C ASP A 553 -1.10 2.32 27.51
N ASN A 554 -1.62 1.90 26.35
CA ASN A 554 -2.09 2.80 25.30
C ASN A 554 -3.59 2.58 24.99
N GLN A 555 -4.36 1.94 25.87
CA GLN A 555 -5.80 1.80 25.69
C GLN A 555 -6.49 3.18 25.74
N ASN A 556 -7.26 3.50 24.72
CA ASN A 556 -8.07 4.72 24.69
C ASN A 556 -9.54 4.36 24.78
N THR A 557 -10.17 4.67 25.91
CA THR A 557 -11.58 4.35 26.21
C THR A 557 -12.60 5.27 25.52
N LEU A 558 -12.17 6.34 24.83
CA LEU A 558 -13.07 7.38 24.31
C LEU A 558 -13.22 7.36 22.78
N LEU A 559 -12.35 6.68 22.05
CA LEU A 559 -12.32 6.67 20.58
C LEU A 559 -11.94 5.28 20.06
N TYR A 560 -12.86 4.63 19.33
CA TYR A 560 -12.62 3.35 18.62
C TYR A 560 -11.26 3.32 17.94
N ASP A 561 -10.42 2.34 18.29
CA ASP A 561 -9.20 1.82 17.62
C ASP A 561 -8.15 2.79 17.06
N ALA A 562 -8.42 4.08 16.98
CA ALA A 562 -7.60 5.06 16.29
C ALA A 562 -6.32 5.37 17.06
N PHE A 563 -6.39 5.23 18.38
CA PHE A 563 -5.34 5.64 19.31
C PHE A 563 -4.89 4.56 20.28
N SER A 564 -5.25 3.29 20.03
CA SER A 564 -4.82 2.14 20.83
C SER A 564 -3.86 1.25 20.06
N ALA A 565 -2.73 0.92 20.69
CA ALA A 565 -1.82 -0.08 20.15
C ALA A 565 -2.44 -1.48 20.30
N ARG A 566 -2.43 -2.27 19.21
CA ARG A 566 -2.89 -3.66 19.27
C ARG A 566 -1.82 -4.57 19.85
N CYS A 567 -2.26 -5.73 20.33
CA CYS A 567 -1.39 -6.82 20.72
C CYS A 567 -0.41 -7.18 19.62
N ALA A 568 0.84 -7.44 20.00
CA ALA A 568 1.88 -7.93 19.09
C ALA A 568 1.85 -9.46 18.96
N ASN A 569 1.04 -10.17 19.77
CA ASN A 569 0.93 -11.61 19.74
C ASN A 569 0.48 -12.09 18.35
N THR A 570 1.25 -12.98 17.76
CA THR A 570 0.98 -13.45 16.39
C THR A 570 0.15 -14.74 16.39
N PRO A 571 -0.64 -14.98 15.32
CA PRO A 571 -1.31 -16.27 15.13
C PRO A 571 -0.34 -17.44 15.22
N ARG A 572 -0.76 -18.52 15.87
CA ARG A 572 -0.06 -19.80 15.73
C ARG A 572 -0.20 -20.30 14.29
N THR A 573 0.92 -20.55 13.64
CA THR A 573 1.05 -21.04 12.26
C THR A 573 2.10 -22.14 12.21
N PHE A 574 2.22 -22.84 11.09
CA PHE A 574 3.30 -23.81 10.87
C PHE A 574 4.71 -23.19 10.89
N LEU A 575 4.84 -21.85 10.89
CA LEU A 575 6.13 -21.16 10.97
C LEU A 575 6.60 -20.93 12.40
N ASN A 576 5.69 -20.76 13.35
CA ASN A 576 6.00 -20.38 14.74
C ASN A 576 5.48 -21.36 15.78
N GLU A 577 4.71 -22.39 15.40
CA GLU A 577 4.05 -23.28 16.35
C GLU A 577 4.98 -23.99 17.33
N HIS A 578 6.23 -24.23 16.93
CA HIS A 578 7.23 -24.88 17.76
C HIS A 578 7.89 -23.91 18.76
N GLU A 579 7.89 -22.62 18.45
CA GLU A 579 8.51 -21.57 19.26
C GLU A 579 7.49 -20.81 20.13
N CYS A 580 6.19 -21.06 19.95
CA CYS A 580 5.15 -20.48 20.79
C CYS A 580 5.33 -20.91 22.25
N VAL A 581 5.23 -19.95 23.17
CA VAL A 581 5.38 -20.19 24.61
C VAL A 581 4.10 -19.91 25.37
N LEU A 582 3.90 -20.62 26.47
CA LEU A 582 2.72 -20.45 27.32
C LEU A 582 3.02 -19.38 28.38
N SER A 583 2.40 -18.21 28.23
CA SER A 583 2.59 -17.05 29.09
C SER A 583 1.93 -17.21 30.46
N ASN A 584 2.63 -16.71 31.48
CA ASN A 584 2.12 -16.56 32.84
C ASN A 584 1.82 -15.09 33.20
N HIS A 585 1.95 -14.15 32.24
CA HIS A 585 1.70 -12.73 32.50
C HIS A 585 0.20 -12.48 32.63
N SER A 586 -0.20 -11.68 33.63
CA SER A 586 -1.62 -11.36 33.88
C SER A 586 -2.25 -10.51 32.79
N ASN A 587 -1.42 -9.79 32.04
CA ASN A 587 -1.77 -8.98 30.89
C ASN A 587 -1.30 -9.62 29.57
N ALA A 588 -1.10 -10.94 29.54
CA ALA A 588 -0.71 -11.61 28.31
C ALA A 588 -1.82 -11.51 27.27
N CYS A 589 -1.51 -10.92 26.11
CA CYS A 589 -2.43 -10.79 24.99
C CYS A 589 -2.89 -12.16 24.48
N PRO A 590 -4.15 -12.57 24.70
CA PRO A 590 -4.67 -13.74 24.02
C PRO A 590 -4.60 -13.50 22.51
N TYR A 591 -4.19 -14.53 21.77
CA TYR A 591 -4.41 -14.50 20.33
C TYR A 591 -5.92 -14.49 20.14
N ASP A 592 -6.43 -13.46 19.46
CA ASP A 592 -7.85 -13.31 19.17
C ASP A 592 -8.34 -14.45 18.26
N VAL A 593 -8.71 -15.57 18.88
CA VAL A 593 -9.51 -16.63 18.23
C VAL A 593 -11.01 -16.28 18.24
N SER A 594 -11.39 -15.11 18.76
CA SER A 594 -12.79 -14.69 18.87
C SER A 594 -13.35 -14.01 17.62
N SER A 595 -12.60 -13.94 16.51
CA SER A 595 -13.19 -13.52 15.23
C SER A 595 -14.20 -14.50 14.62
N ASN A 596 -14.52 -15.63 15.28
CA ASN A 596 -15.68 -16.44 14.89
C ASN A 596 -16.51 -17.08 16.02
N ASP A 597 -16.13 -16.98 17.29
CA ASP A 597 -16.98 -17.55 18.37
C ASP A 597 -16.77 -16.83 19.71
N ASP A 598 -17.34 -15.62 19.83
CA ASP A 598 -17.99 -15.15 21.06
C ASP A 598 -18.99 -14.04 20.71
N ARG A 599 -20.27 -14.41 20.62
CA ARG A 599 -21.40 -13.53 20.29
C ARG A 599 -21.90 -12.77 21.52
N VAL A 600 -21.02 -12.32 22.38
CA VAL A 600 -21.38 -11.61 23.61
C VAL A 600 -21.05 -10.12 23.45
N ALA A 601 -21.91 -9.31 24.06
CA ALA A 601 -21.94 -7.85 24.14
C ALA A 601 -22.09 -6.96 22.87
N ARG A 602 -21.61 -7.26 21.65
CA ARG A 602 -21.72 -6.28 20.52
C ARG A 602 -23.05 -6.25 19.75
N TYR A 603 -23.82 -7.33 19.82
CA TYR A 603 -25.10 -7.47 19.13
C TYR A 603 -26.26 -7.18 20.08
N PHE A 604 -27.24 -6.39 19.63
CA PHE A 604 -28.50 -6.20 20.35
C PHE A 604 -29.68 -6.67 19.51
N GLN A 605 -30.77 -7.07 20.16
CA GLN A 605 -32.01 -7.39 19.45
C GLN A 605 -32.80 -6.11 19.16
N VAL A 606 -33.15 -5.90 17.90
CA VAL A 606 -33.94 -4.76 17.43
C VAL A 606 -35.39 -4.94 17.88
N THR A 607 -35.70 -4.49 19.08
CA THR A 607 -37.03 -4.56 19.69
C THR A 607 -37.65 -3.16 19.76
N PRO A 608 -38.99 -3.04 19.95
CA PRO A 608 -39.61 -1.75 20.28
C PRO A 608 -38.91 -1.04 21.44
N ARG A 609 -38.47 -1.79 22.46
CA ARG A 609 -37.71 -1.24 23.59
C ARG A 609 -36.36 -0.64 23.14
N ALA A 610 -35.62 -1.32 22.28
CA ALA A 610 -34.36 -0.82 21.74
C ALA A 610 -34.54 0.45 20.91
N LEU A 611 -35.54 0.48 20.00
CA LEU A 611 -35.86 1.67 19.20
C LEU A 611 -36.28 2.85 20.10
N ARG A 612 -37.05 2.57 21.15
CA ARG A 612 -37.46 3.59 22.12
C ARG A 612 -36.28 4.14 22.91
N ALA A 613 -35.35 3.29 23.33
CA ALA A 613 -34.14 3.69 24.05
C ALA A 613 -33.28 4.65 23.22
N ILE A 614 -33.05 4.33 21.93
CA ILE A 614 -32.29 5.19 21.01
C ILE A 614 -32.94 6.58 20.87
N TYR A 615 -34.27 6.63 20.69
CA TYR A 615 -35.00 7.90 20.61
C TYR A 615 -34.87 8.73 21.91
N GLN A 616 -35.01 8.10 23.07
CA GLN A 616 -34.95 8.80 24.36
C GLN A 616 -33.56 9.39 24.62
N VAL A 617 -32.50 8.60 24.39
CA VAL A 617 -31.12 9.06 24.60
C VAL A 617 -30.77 10.22 23.66
N THR A 618 -31.10 10.12 22.38
CA THR A 618 -30.79 11.17 21.39
C THR A 618 -31.66 12.43 21.53
N ARG A 619 -32.85 12.31 22.13
CA ARG A 619 -33.70 13.47 22.47
C ARG A 619 -33.15 14.24 23.68
N ASP A 620 -32.63 13.50 24.66
CA ASP A 620 -32.22 14.08 25.94
C ASP A 620 -30.74 14.57 25.93
N ASP A 621 -29.95 14.27 24.89
CA ASP A 621 -28.58 14.81 24.69
C ASP A 621 -28.60 16.14 23.91
N PRO A 622 -28.20 17.28 24.52
CA PRO A 622 -28.20 18.59 23.86
C PRO A 622 -27.16 18.73 22.74
N ARG A 623 -26.26 17.74 22.54
CA ARG A 623 -25.21 17.75 21.52
C ARG A 623 -25.52 16.84 20.31
N ALA A 624 -26.61 16.06 20.36
CA ALA A 624 -26.98 15.09 19.33
C ALA A 624 -28.26 15.50 18.58
N GLU A 625 -28.39 15.08 17.32
CA GLU A 625 -29.68 15.16 16.60
C GLU A 625 -30.60 14.02 17.07
N THR A 626 -31.86 14.32 17.37
CA THR A 626 -32.84 13.31 17.80
C THR A 626 -33.12 12.31 16.69
N ALA A 627 -32.94 11.02 16.98
CA ALA A 627 -33.10 9.95 16.00
C ALA A 627 -34.53 9.39 15.98
N PHE A 628 -35.13 9.29 14.80
CA PHE A 628 -36.49 8.79 14.59
C PHE A 628 -36.48 7.46 13.83
N LEU A 629 -36.30 6.35 14.56
CA LEU A 629 -36.27 5.01 13.99
C LEU A 629 -37.66 4.34 14.07
N TYR A 630 -38.19 3.88 12.95
CA TYR A 630 -39.50 3.21 12.89
C TYR A 630 -39.46 1.89 12.13
N ALA A 631 -40.16 0.89 12.68
CA ALA A 631 -40.55 -0.29 11.94
C ALA A 631 -41.78 0.00 11.06
N MET A 632 -41.71 -0.33 9.77
CA MET A 632 -42.76 0.04 8.82
C MET A 632 -43.94 -0.91 8.81
N GLU A 633 -45.15 -0.35 8.81
CA GLU A 633 -46.41 -1.09 8.68
C GLU A 633 -47.32 -0.46 7.63
N GLY A 634 -48.41 -1.13 7.24
CA GLY A 634 -49.44 -0.55 6.36
C GLY A 634 -49.08 -0.43 4.87
N LEU A 635 -47.93 -0.95 4.43
CA LEU A 635 -47.58 -0.97 3.00
C LEU A 635 -48.48 -1.94 2.22
N ASP A 636 -49.14 -1.43 1.18
CA ASP A 636 -50.11 -2.19 0.39
C ASP A 636 -49.39 -3.04 -0.69
N ILE A 637 -49.24 -4.33 -0.40
CA ILE A 637 -48.62 -5.29 -1.32
C ILE A 637 -49.44 -5.52 -2.60
N GLN A 638 -50.77 -5.38 -2.54
CA GLN A 638 -51.63 -5.67 -3.69
C GLN A 638 -51.55 -4.55 -4.73
N ARG A 639 -51.40 -3.31 -4.28
CA ARG A 639 -51.27 -2.12 -5.14
C ARG A 639 -49.83 -1.74 -5.47
N ASP A 640 -48.84 -2.53 -5.03
CA ASP A 640 -47.44 -2.29 -5.38
C ASP A 640 -46.98 -3.09 -6.62
N PRO A 641 -46.75 -2.42 -7.76
CA PRO A 641 -46.26 -3.08 -8.97
C PRO A 641 -44.79 -3.51 -8.87
N GLN A 642 -43.99 -2.93 -7.97
CA GLN A 642 -42.57 -3.28 -7.81
C GLN A 642 -42.35 -4.58 -7.01
N VAL A 643 -43.36 -5.03 -6.26
CA VAL A 643 -43.29 -6.30 -5.54
C VAL A 643 -43.54 -7.45 -6.51
N THR A 644 -42.64 -8.42 -6.56
CA THR A 644 -42.86 -9.65 -7.34
C THR A 644 -43.78 -10.61 -6.58
N ALA A 645 -44.72 -11.25 -7.27
CA ALA A 645 -45.60 -12.24 -6.66
C ALA A 645 -44.80 -13.47 -6.16
N PRO A 646 -45.20 -14.10 -5.03
CA PRO A 646 -44.49 -15.26 -4.48
C PRO A 646 -44.44 -16.44 -5.45
N CYS A 647 -45.36 -16.48 -6.42
CA CYS A 647 -45.43 -17.57 -7.37
C CYS A 647 -44.44 -17.49 -8.56
N VAL A 648 -43.67 -16.41 -8.67
CA VAL A 648 -42.68 -16.22 -9.74
C VAL A 648 -41.33 -16.86 -9.37
N PRO A 649 -40.67 -17.64 -10.25
CA PRO A 649 -39.33 -18.19 -9.99
C PRO A 649 -38.29 -17.11 -9.67
N GLY A 650 -37.46 -17.33 -8.65
CA GLY A 650 -36.46 -16.33 -8.19
C GLY A 650 -37.05 -15.18 -7.38
N SER A 651 -38.34 -15.18 -7.05
CA SER A 651 -38.95 -14.16 -6.20
C SER A 651 -38.55 -14.30 -4.73
N ARG A 652 -38.50 -13.15 -4.03
CA ARG A 652 -38.42 -13.07 -2.57
C ARG A 652 -39.78 -12.61 -2.04
N SER A 653 -40.34 -13.37 -1.10
CA SER A 653 -41.63 -13.08 -0.50
C SER A 653 -41.53 -13.04 1.02
N ARG A 654 -42.31 -12.18 1.66
CA ARG A 654 -42.38 -12.05 3.13
C ARG A 654 -43.73 -12.52 3.63
N TRP A 655 -43.72 -13.23 4.75
CA TRP A 655 -44.88 -13.92 5.30
C TRP A 655 -45.00 -13.70 6.80
N LEU A 656 -46.14 -13.17 7.24
CA LEU A 656 -46.47 -12.91 8.64
C LEU A 656 -47.43 -13.98 9.17
N SER A 657 -47.14 -14.53 10.34
CA SER A 657 -48.00 -15.50 11.01
C SER A 657 -49.18 -14.79 11.67
N VAL A 658 -50.38 -15.01 11.14
CA VAL A 658 -51.64 -14.40 11.59
C VAL A 658 -52.65 -15.49 11.98
N PRO A 659 -53.67 -15.18 12.81
CA PRO A 659 -54.86 -16.02 12.88
C PRO A 659 -55.49 -16.11 11.47
N CYS A 660 -55.89 -17.31 11.04
CA CYS A 660 -56.50 -17.47 9.71
C CYS A 660 -57.82 -16.69 9.63
N SER A 661 -57.96 -15.83 8.62
CA SER A 661 -59.12 -14.96 8.47
C SER A 661 -60.45 -15.72 8.28
N ASN A 662 -60.44 -16.93 7.69
CA ASN A 662 -61.64 -17.70 7.32
C ASN A 662 -61.71 -19.15 7.89
N ASN A 663 -61.25 -19.41 9.12
CA ASN A 663 -61.37 -20.73 9.77
C ASN A 663 -60.83 -21.93 8.93
N ALA A 664 -59.67 -21.76 8.29
CA ALA A 664 -58.86 -22.83 7.72
C ALA A 664 -59.43 -23.61 6.49
N ARG A 665 -60.38 -23.05 5.74
CA ARG A 665 -60.64 -23.51 4.36
C ARG A 665 -59.99 -22.57 3.37
N PHE A 666 -59.24 -23.14 2.43
CA PHE A 666 -58.55 -22.49 1.32
C PHE A 666 -59.46 -21.47 0.61
N THR A 667 -59.15 -20.17 0.64
CA THR A 667 -60.04 -19.16 0.03
C THR A 667 -59.41 -18.08 -0.84
N ASP A 668 -58.08 -18.00 -1.01
CA ASP A 668 -57.50 -16.89 -1.80
C ASP A 668 -56.68 -17.33 -3.02
N VAL A 669 -56.26 -18.61 -3.08
CA VAL A 669 -55.42 -19.20 -4.14
C VAL A 669 -55.77 -20.69 -4.34
N ASN A 670 -55.34 -21.28 -5.46
CA ASN A 670 -55.55 -22.70 -5.76
C ASN A 670 -54.92 -23.63 -4.71
N GLU A 671 -55.55 -24.79 -4.48
CA GLU A 671 -55.09 -25.80 -3.51
C GLU A 671 -53.65 -26.28 -3.77
N THR A 672 -53.24 -26.38 -5.04
CA THR A 672 -51.87 -26.73 -5.43
C THR A 672 -50.88 -25.67 -4.95
N THR A 673 -51.17 -24.39 -5.22
CA THR A 673 -50.37 -23.24 -4.79
C THR A 673 -50.29 -23.17 -3.26
N ALA A 674 -51.43 -23.30 -2.57
CA ALA A 674 -51.49 -23.28 -1.12
C ALA A 674 -50.64 -24.40 -0.51
N THR A 675 -50.71 -25.61 -1.07
CA THR A 675 -49.95 -26.77 -0.57
C THR A 675 -48.44 -26.60 -0.74
N VAL A 676 -47.99 -26.13 -1.91
CA VAL A 676 -46.56 -25.91 -2.19
C VAL A 676 -45.97 -24.87 -1.25
N LEU A 677 -46.64 -23.71 -1.13
CA LEU A 677 -46.15 -22.62 -0.28
C LEU A 677 -46.22 -22.99 1.21
N ALA A 678 -47.27 -23.66 1.67
CA ALA A 678 -47.38 -24.11 3.06
C ALA A 678 -46.28 -25.10 3.46
N ARG A 679 -45.89 -26.01 2.54
CA ARG A 679 -44.74 -26.92 2.75
C ARG A 679 -43.41 -26.15 2.77
N GLN A 680 -43.20 -25.21 1.86
CA GLN A 680 -41.98 -24.38 1.81
C GLN A 680 -41.82 -23.54 3.10
N LEU A 681 -42.87 -22.85 3.52
CA LEU A 681 -42.89 -22.07 4.76
C LEU A 681 -42.57 -22.93 5.98
N SER A 682 -43.13 -24.14 6.03
CA SER A 682 -42.87 -25.07 7.14
C SER A 682 -41.44 -25.61 7.17
N ARG A 683 -40.83 -25.87 6.01
CA ARG A 683 -39.39 -26.23 5.95
C ARG A 683 -38.51 -25.09 6.47
N ASN A 684 -38.80 -23.85 6.07
CA ASN A 684 -38.00 -22.68 6.46
C ASN A 684 -38.09 -22.36 7.96
N VAL A 685 -39.27 -22.52 8.56
CA VAL A 685 -39.41 -22.38 10.03
C VAL A 685 -38.54 -23.40 10.77
N TRP A 686 -38.44 -24.66 10.29
CA TRP A 686 -37.59 -25.65 10.95
C TRP A 686 -36.11 -25.28 10.85
N ARG A 687 -35.67 -24.82 9.68
CA ARG A 687 -34.32 -24.31 9.47
C ARG A 687 -34.02 -23.13 10.39
N GLU A 688 -34.89 -22.12 10.44
CA GLU A 688 -34.68 -20.94 11.28
C GLU A 688 -34.70 -21.29 12.79
N MET A 689 -35.53 -22.24 13.23
CA MET A 689 -35.50 -22.73 14.60
C MET A 689 -34.22 -23.49 14.94
N SER A 690 -33.70 -24.30 14.00
CA SER A 690 -32.41 -24.98 14.14
C SER A 690 -31.25 -23.99 14.20
N ASP A 691 -31.27 -22.94 13.37
CA ASP A 691 -30.25 -21.90 13.34
C ASP A 691 -30.27 -21.07 14.64
N ARG A 692 -31.46 -20.76 15.18
CA ARG A 692 -31.62 -20.10 16.49
C ARG A 692 -31.08 -20.94 17.64
N GLN A 693 -31.29 -22.26 17.60
CA GLN A 693 -30.78 -23.19 18.61
C GLN A 693 -29.24 -23.31 18.54
N ALA A 694 -28.68 -23.35 17.32
CA ALA A 694 -27.23 -23.31 17.09
C ALA A 694 -26.59 -21.95 17.47
N ALA A 695 -27.38 -20.88 17.56
CA ALA A 695 -26.96 -19.55 17.99
C ALA A 695 -27.04 -19.32 19.51
N GLY A 696 -27.25 -20.36 20.32
CA GLY A 696 -27.23 -20.26 21.79
C GLY A 696 -28.46 -19.59 22.41
N ALA A 697 -29.56 -19.41 21.65
CA ALA A 697 -30.80 -18.85 22.18
C ALA A 697 -31.42 -19.78 23.23
N ALA A 698 -31.17 -19.50 24.51
CA ALA A 698 -31.84 -20.17 25.60
C ALA A 698 -33.24 -19.58 25.81
N GLN A 699 -34.24 -20.47 25.88
CA GLN A 699 -35.56 -20.29 26.52
C GLN A 699 -36.79 -19.80 25.73
N ASP A 700 -36.72 -19.40 24.45
CA ASP A 700 -37.97 -19.20 23.66
C ASP A 700 -37.93 -19.92 22.30
N MET A 701 -38.42 -21.17 22.30
CA MET A 701 -38.62 -22.00 21.11
C MET A 701 -39.94 -21.67 20.37
N SER A 702 -40.50 -20.47 20.56
CA SER A 702 -41.66 -20.03 19.80
C SER A 702 -41.32 -19.94 18.30
N PRO A 703 -42.16 -20.49 17.41
CA PRO A 703 -41.91 -20.40 15.98
C PRO A 703 -41.87 -18.93 15.53
N PRO A 704 -41.07 -18.58 14.50
CA PRO A 704 -40.97 -17.23 13.99
C PRO A 704 -42.35 -16.67 13.64
N ILE A 705 -42.54 -15.38 13.91
CA ILE A 705 -43.78 -14.66 13.60
C ILE A 705 -43.72 -14.07 12.18
N LEU A 706 -42.51 -13.86 11.64
CA LEU A 706 -42.28 -13.31 10.31
C LEU A 706 -41.20 -14.13 9.59
N LEU A 707 -41.41 -14.47 8.32
CA LEU A 707 -40.51 -15.26 7.49
C LEU A 707 -40.23 -14.59 6.15
N ASP A 708 -38.99 -14.64 5.71
CA ASP A 708 -38.63 -14.36 4.32
C ASP A 708 -38.42 -15.69 3.60
N VAL A 709 -39.10 -15.88 2.47
CA VAL A 709 -39.00 -17.08 1.64
C VAL A 709 -38.45 -16.71 0.29
N TRP A 710 -37.39 -17.41 -0.10
CA TRP A 710 -36.80 -17.35 -1.43
C TRP A 710 -37.28 -18.52 -2.29
N ARG A 711 -37.74 -18.23 -3.50
CA ARG A 711 -38.11 -19.28 -4.47
C ARG A 711 -36.95 -19.60 -5.40
N ALA A 712 -36.60 -20.88 -5.53
CA ALA A 712 -35.55 -21.33 -6.45
C ALA A 712 -35.85 -20.96 -7.92
N ARG A 713 -34.79 -20.71 -8.70
CA ARG A 713 -34.89 -20.36 -10.14
C ARG A 713 -35.12 -21.58 -11.05
N THR A 714 -34.82 -22.79 -10.56
CA THR A 714 -35.00 -24.05 -11.29
C THR A 714 -36.33 -24.70 -10.88
N ASN A 715 -37.20 -24.98 -11.85
CA ASN A 715 -38.47 -25.65 -11.61
C ASN A 715 -38.24 -27.12 -11.25
N LEU A 716 -38.31 -27.47 -9.98
CA LEU A 716 -38.54 -28.86 -9.56
C LEU A 716 -40.02 -29.20 -9.81
N PRO A 717 -40.36 -30.36 -10.39
CA PRO A 717 -41.75 -30.71 -10.76
C PRO A 717 -42.76 -30.58 -9.61
N ASP A 718 -42.33 -30.88 -8.38
CA ASP A 718 -43.16 -30.89 -7.18
C ASP A 718 -43.25 -29.54 -6.44
N GLU A 719 -42.71 -28.46 -7.02
CA GLU A 719 -42.65 -27.13 -6.39
C GLU A 719 -43.23 -26.01 -7.27
N THR A 720 -44.10 -26.35 -8.22
CA THR A 720 -44.73 -25.38 -9.14
C THR A 720 -46.07 -24.84 -8.59
N CYS A 721 -46.28 -23.52 -8.68
CA CYS A 721 -47.59 -22.94 -8.36
C CYS A 721 -48.59 -23.25 -9.47
N HIS A 722 -49.88 -23.23 -9.15
CA HIS A 722 -50.91 -23.30 -10.16
C HIS A 722 -50.86 -22.05 -11.08
N ALA A 723 -51.13 -22.24 -12.38
CA ALA A 723 -51.01 -21.19 -13.38
C ALA A 723 -51.89 -19.96 -13.11
N ALA A 724 -53.03 -20.15 -12.42
CA ALA A 724 -53.96 -19.07 -12.06
C ALA A 724 -53.43 -18.13 -10.96
N ASP A 725 -52.41 -18.53 -10.20
CA ASP A 725 -51.92 -17.79 -9.04
C ASP A 725 -50.54 -17.14 -9.26
N LEU A 726 -50.02 -17.15 -10.49
CA LEU A 726 -48.65 -16.71 -10.78
C LEU A 726 -48.39 -15.24 -10.39
N ASP A 727 -49.39 -14.39 -10.50
CA ASP A 727 -49.33 -12.95 -10.21
C ASP A 727 -50.05 -12.54 -8.92
N THR A 728 -50.62 -13.50 -8.18
CA THR A 728 -51.41 -13.22 -6.96
C THR A 728 -50.48 -12.83 -5.80
N LYS A 729 -50.89 -11.83 -5.01
CA LYS A 729 -50.13 -11.28 -3.86
C LYS A 729 -51.05 -11.08 -2.66
N GLY A 730 -50.48 -10.99 -1.46
CA GLY A 730 -51.21 -10.55 -0.26
C GLY A 730 -52.17 -11.59 0.34
N PHE A 731 -52.15 -12.82 -0.15
CA PHE A 731 -53.05 -13.91 0.26
C PHE A 731 -52.53 -14.67 1.49
N GLU A 732 -53.42 -15.45 2.12
CA GLU A 732 -53.10 -16.33 3.24
C GLU A 732 -52.92 -17.80 2.81
N VAL A 733 -51.92 -18.48 3.37
CA VAL A 733 -51.76 -19.94 3.26
C VAL A 733 -51.73 -20.59 4.65
N PRO A 734 -52.34 -21.76 4.86
CA PRO A 734 -52.41 -22.39 6.17
C PRO A 734 -51.02 -22.79 6.69
N ASP A 735 -50.78 -22.56 7.98
CA ASP A 735 -49.61 -23.14 8.67
C ASP A 735 -49.92 -24.61 9.00
N ILE A 736 -49.35 -25.53 8.22
CA ILE A 736 -49.61 -26.98 8.37
C ILE A 736 -49.19 -27.54 9.73
N ARG A 737 -48.41 -26.80 10.54
CA ARG A 737 -48.00 -27.23 11.88
C ARG A 737 -48.80 -26.60 13.00
N ARG A 738 -49.49 -25.47 12.75
CA ARG A 738 -50.27 -24.76 13.77
C ARG A 738 -51.72 -24.62 13.31
N PRO A 739 -52.65 -25.46 13.83
CA PRO A 739 -54.05 -25.36 13.45
C PRO A 739 -54.59 -23.95 13.76
N ARG A 740 -55.39 -23.39 12.82
CA ARG A 740 -55.99 -22.05 12.89
C ARG A 740 -55.01 -20.86 12.77
N ARG A 741 -53.73 -21.12 12.47
CA ARG A 741 -52.75 -20.09 12.07
C ARG A 741 -52.50 -20.17 10.57
N CYS A 742 -52.30 -19.00 9.96
CA CYS A 742 -52.00 -18.86 8.55
C CYS A 742 -50.76 -17.96 8.38
N TRP A 743 -50.06 -18.15 7.29
CA TRP A 743 -49.03 -17.25 6.80
C TRP A 743 -49.66 -16.30 5.80
N LYS A 744 -49.67 -15.02 6.12
CA LYS A 744 -50.14 -13.96 5.23
C LYS A 744 -48.97 -13.37 4.48
N ASN A 745 -49.05 -13.34 3.15
CA ASN A 745 -48.06 -12.65 2.35
C ASN A 745 -48.17 -11.13 2.60
N VAL A 746 -47.08 -10.50 3.02
CA VAL A 746 -47.01 -9.07 3.34
C VAL A 746 -45.91 -8.40 2.52
N HIS A 747 -45.96 -7.07 2.45
CA HIS A 747 -44.97 -6.29 1.71
C HIS A 747 -43.53 -6.63 2.15
N PRO A 748 -42.53 -6.72 1.25
CA PRO A 748 -41.15 -7.06 1.61
C PRO A 748 -40.49 -6.12 2.62
N ASP A 749 -40.98 -4.88 2.73
CA ASP A 749 -40.50 -3.91 3.72
C ASP A 749 -41.31 -3.88 5.03
N HIS A 750 -42.34 -4.73 5.16
CA HIS A 750 -43.13 -4.83 6.38
C HIS A 750 -42.23 -5.23 7.56
N TRP A 751 -42.20 -4.40 8.60
CA TRP A 751 -41.32 -4.49 9.77
C TRP A 751 -39.82 -4.34 9.51
N ASN A 752 -39.41 -3.80 8.35
CA ASN A 752 -38.08 -3.24 8.23
C ASN A 752 -38.00 -1.94 9.05
N VAL A 753 -36.86 -1.72 9.71
CA VAL A 753 -36.60 -0.51 10.49
C VAL A 753 -35.81 0.47 9.64
N TYR A 754 -36.31 1.69 9.52
CA TYR A 754 -35.66 2.78 8.81
C TYR A 754 -35.47 4.00 9.72
N ASP A 755 -34.46 4.79 9.40
CA ASP A 755 -34.21 6.09 9.98
C ASP A 755 -34.97 7.19 9.23
N PHE A 756 -35.98 7.74 9.90
CA PHE A 756 -36.83 8.81 9.41
C PHE A 756 -36.36 10.20 9.84
N THR A 757 -35.19 10.33 10.48
CA THR A 757 -34.66 11.63 10.97
C THR A 757 -34.57 12.67 9.85
N TYR A 758 -34.12 12.26 8.66
CA TYR A 758 -34.17 13.10 7.46
C TYR A 758 -35.60 13.49 7.07
N TRP A 759 -36.54 12.54 7.12
CA TRP A 759 -37.91 12.72 6.64
C TRP A 759 -38.77 13.56 7.60
N VAL A 760 -38.48 13.54 8.90
CA VAL A 760 -39.09 14.45 9.89
C VAL A 760 -38.92 15.92 9.47
N ARG A 761 -37.79 16.29 8.86
CA ARG A 761 -37.53 17.65 8.37
C ARG A 761 -38.18 17.93 7.02
N ASN A 762 -38.19 16.95 6.12
CA ASN A 762 -38.48 17.14 4.71
C ASN A 762 -39.87 16.66 4.26
N HIS A 763 -40.69 16.14 5.18
CA HIS A 763 -42.02 15.64 4.84
C HIS A 763 -42.94 16.78 4.37
N PRO A 764 -43.56 16.69 3.18
CA PRO A 764 -44.35 17.79 2.59
C PRO A 764 -45.66 18.08 3.36
N GLY A 765 -46.07 17.18 4.26
CA GLY A 765 -47.20 17.37 5.17
C GLY A 765 -46.85 18.04 6.50
N ASN A 766 -45.63 18.55 6.68
CA ASN A 766 -45.25 19.31 7.87
C ASN A 766 -45.95 20.69 7.88
N SER A 767 -46.39 21.14 9.05
CA SER A 767 -46.88 22.50 9.32
C SER A 767 -46.34 23.03 10.65
N ASP A 768 -46.61 24.30 10.97
CA ASP A 768 -46.19 24.92 12.24
C ASP A 768 -46.77 24.22 13.48
N THR A 769 -47.87 23.47 13.33
CA THR A 769 -48.59 22.80 14.42
C THR A 769 -48.65 21.28 14.30
N HIS A 770 -48.14 20.71 13.20
CA HIS A 770 -48.28 19.28 12.92
C HIS A 770 -47.03 18.72 12.22
N ASN A 771 -46.51 17.60 12.73
CA ASN A 771 -45.46 16.83 12.06
C ASN A 771 -45.81 15.33 12.11
N PRO A 772 -46.36 14.78 11.00
CA PRO A 772 -46.90 13.42 10.98
C PRO A 772 -45.85 12.33 11.17
N ILE A 773 -44.56 12.66 11.02
CA ILE A 773 -43.45 11.70 11.18
C ILE A 773 -42.83 11.79 12.59
N ARG A 774 -42.90 12.96 13.24
CA ARG A 774 -42.38 13.17 14.61
C ARG A 774 -43.36 12.70 15.68
N GLU A 775 -44.64 13.02 15.51
CA GLU A 775 -45.69 12.77 16.51
C GLU A 775 -45.80 11.30 16.97
N PRO A 776 -45.64 10.28 16.10
CA PRO A 776 -45.67 8.88 16.55
C PRO A 776 -44.61 8.56 17.61
N ALA A 777 -43.35 9.01 17.43
CA ALA A 777 -42.29 8.80 18.42
C ALA A 777 -42.58 9.59 19.70
N GLU A 778 -43.12 10.80 19.62
CA GLU A 778 -43.50 11.58 20.81
C GLU A 778 -44.61 10.88 21.61
N ALA A 779 -45.57 10.26 20.92
CA ALA A 779 -46.62 9.43 21.50
C ALA A 779 -46.13 8.06 22.04
N GLY A 780 -44.85 7.71 21.81
CA GLY A 780 -44.26 6.47 22.30
C GLY A 780 -44.29 5.30 21.31
N ASN A 781 -44.76 5.52 20.08
CA ASN A 781 -44.80 4.49 19.04
C ASN A 781 -43.41 4.27 18.44
N THR A 782 -43.12 3.02 18.10
CA THR A 782 -41.88 2.58 17.41
C THR A 782 -42.17 2.00 16.02
N THR A 783 -43.43 2.01 15.62
CA THR A 783 -43.89 1.65 14.29
C THR A 783 -44.44 2.89 13.60
N LEU A 784 -44.26 2.95 12.29
CA LEU A 784 -44.86 3.97 11.44
C LEU A 784 -45.73 3.27 10.39
N ARG A 785 -47.03 3.56 10.44
CA ARG A 785 -48.00 3.00 9.51
C ARG A 785 -48.08 3.88 8.26
N PHE A 786 -47.73 3.31 7.11
CA PHE A 786 -47.96 3.93 5.82
C PHE A 786 -49.48 4.10 5.60
N PRO A 787 -49.96 5.31 5.27
CA PRO A 787 -51.41 5.53 5.15
C PRO A 787 -52.00 4.85 3.91
N ASP A 788 -53.17 4.23 4.07
CA ASP A 788 -53.85 3.50 2.99
C ASP A 788 -54.32 4.42 1.82
N TRP A 789 -54.32 5.74 2.02
CA TRP A 789 -54.62 6.76 1.01
C TRP A 789 -53.39 7.29 0.25
N HIS A 790 -52.17 6.88 0.64
CA HIS A 790 -50.97 7.15 -0.14
C HIS A 790 -50.80 6.12 -1.26
N GLU A 791 -50.40 6.57 -2.45
CA GLU A 791 -49.90 5.67 -3.48
C GLU A 791 -48.52 5.11 -3.13
N MET A 792 -48.25 3.86 -3.51
CA MET A 792 -46.96 3.18 -3.26
C MET A 792 -45.77 3.87 -3.96
N THR A 793 -46.01 4.64 -5.01
CA THR A 793 -44.99 5.49 -5.65
C THR A 793 -44.32 6.46 -4.66
N ARG A 794 -45.05 6.92 -3.64
CA ARG A 794 -44.53 7.79 -2.57
C ARG A 794 -43.62 7.05 -1.60
N TRP A 795 -43.87 5.76 -1.36
CA TRP A 795 -42.96 4.93 -0.58
C TRP A 795 -41.62 4.78 -1.32
N HIS A 796 -41.67 4.41 -2.60
CA HIS A 796 -40.47 4.17 -3.42
C HIS A 796 -39.62 5.42 -3.66
N SER A 797 -40.24 6.61 -3.74
CA SER A 797 -39.49 7.86 -3.93
C SER A 797 -38.66 8.28 -2.71
N VAL A 798 -39.04 7.81 -1.52
CA VAL A 798 -38.41 8.19 -0.25
C VAL A 798 -37.54 7.07 0.31
N LYS A 799 -37.95 5.81 0.16
CA LYS A 799 -37.29 4.62 0.74
C LYS A 799 -35.77 4.60 0.52
N ASN A 800 -35.31 4.90 -0.70
CA ASN A 800 -33.88 4.87 -1.03
C ASN A 800 -33.05 5.99 -0.36
N ARG A 801 -33.71 6.99 0.23
CA ARG A 801 -33.08 8.07 1.02
C ARG A 801 -33.10 7.78 2.53
N LEU A 802 -33.83 6.75 2.95
CA LEU A 802 -33.86 6.31 4.33
C LEU A 802 -32.77 5.25 4.52
N SER A 803 -31.86 5.48 5.47
CA SER A 803 -30.97 4.42 5.95
C SER A 803 -31.80 3.41 6.73
N GLY A 804 -31.56 2.11 6.56
CA GLY A 804 -32.36 1.09 7.23
C GLY A 804 -31.59 -0.21 7.33
N PRO A 805 -31.01 -0.51 8.50
CA PRO A 805 -30.01 -1.57 8.53
C PRO A 805 -30.56 -2.88 9.13
N ALA A 806 -31.82 -2.92 9.60
CA ALA A 806 -32.33 -4.08 10.35
C ALA A 806 -33.82 -4.38 10.16
N ARG A 807 -34.22 -5.56 10.66
CA ARG A 807 -35.62 -6.03 10.74
C ARG A 807 -36.05 -6.06 12.19
N LEU A 808 -37.28 -5.63 12.50
CA LEU A 808 -37.80 -5.72 13.86
C LEU A 808 -37.79 -7.19 14.32
N GLY A 809 -37.20 -7.43 15.49
CA GLY A 809 -37.00 -8.74 16.11
C GLY A 809 -35.70 -9.46 15.73
N SER A 810 -34.91 -8.95 14.78
CA SER A 810 -33.58 -9.52 14.46
C SER A 810 -32.51 -9.04 15.43
N PHE A 811 -31.38 -9.75 15.48
CA PHE A 811 -30.15 -9.23 16.07
C PHE A 811 -29.48 -8.28 15.08
N PHE A 812 -28.86 -7.22 15.61
CA PHE A 812 -28.17 -6.20 14.83
C PHE A 812 -26.87 -5.82 15.51
N ASP A 813 -25.83 -5.57 14.71
CA ASP A 813 -24.52 -5.18 15.21
C ASP A 813 -24.53 -3.71 15.59
N PHE A 814 -24.16 -3.38 16.82
CA PHE A 814 -24.11 -1.99 17.28
C PHE A 814 -23.17 -1.13 16.43
N PHE A 815 -22.08 -1.70 15.90
CA PHE A 815 -21.10 -0.93 15.12
C PHE A 815 -21.52 -0.68 13.68
N GLU A 816 -22.57 -1.37 13.20
CA GLU A 816 -23.20 -1.10 11.91
C GLU A 816 -24.23 0.04 11.98
N LEU A 817 -24.48 0.60 13.17
CA LEU A 817 -25.25 1.84 13.31
C LEU A 817 -24.48 3.04 12.70
N PRO A 818 -25.18 4.06 12.18
CA PRO A 818 -24.57 5.34 11.82
C PRO A 818 -23.68 5.90 12.94
N LEU A 819 -22.59 6.60 12.57
CA LEU A 819 -21.59 7.09 13.53
C LEU A 819 -22.22 7.92 14.66
N GLU A 820 -23.26 8.66 14.32
CA GLU A 820 -24.01 9.56 15.20
C GLU A 820 -24.79 8.80 16.29
N LEU A 821 -25.12 7.52 16.06
CA LEU A 821 -25.85 6.66 16.99
C LEU A 821 -24.93 5.71 17.79
N ARG A 822 -23.63 5.76 17.56
CA ARG A 822 -22.63 4.89 18.21
C ARG A 822 -22.05 5.53 19.48
N THR A 823 -22.92 6.00 20.36
CA THR A 823 -22.51 6.66 21.62
C THR A 823 -22.55 5.71 22.82
N GLN A 824 -21.76 6.00 23.85
CA GLN A 824 -21.72 5.22 25.09
C GLN A 824 -23.11 5.14 25.78
N GLN A 825 -23.86 6.24 25.74
CA GLN A 825 -25.18 6.32 26.35
C GLN A 825 -26.20 5.44 25.61
N ILE A 826 -26.12 5.37 24.28
CA ILE A 826 -26.98 4.49 23.48
C ILE A 826 -26.60 3.03 23.72
N ALA A 827 -25.30 2.70 23.76
CA ALA A 827 -24.85 1.34 24.08
C ALA A 827 -25.38 0.87 25.46
N GLN A 828 -25.20 1.69 26.50
CA GLN A 828 -25.74 1.39 27.83
C GLN A 828 -27.26 1.20 27.82
N ALA A 829 -27.99 2.05 27.08
CA ALA A 829 -29.45 1.95 26.98
C ALA A 829 -29.92 0.69 26.21
N LEU A 830 -29.07 0.15 25.33
CA LEU A 830 -29.28 -1.12 24.63
C LEU A 830 -28.83 -2.34 25.43
N GLY A 831 -28.28 -2.16 26.64
CA GLY A 831 -27.72 -3.23 27.45
C GLY A 831 -26.39 -3.76 26.92
N ILE A 832 -25.70 -2.95 26.11
CA ILE A 832 -24.37 -3.20 25.56
C ILE A 832 -23.38 -2.58 26.53
N ASP A 833 -22.61 -3.43 27.20
CA ASP A 833 -21.51 -2.98 28.04
C ASP A 833 -20.28 -2.78 27.16
N LEU A 834 -20.03 -1.53 26.74
CA LEU A 834 -18.82 -1.20 25.97
C LEU A 834 -17.53 -1.46 26.75
N ALA A 835 -17.58 -1.47 28.09
CA ALA A 835 -16.44 -1.87 28.91
C ALA A 835 -16.28 -3.40 28.89
N SER A 836 -17.37 -4.17 28.80
CA SER A 836 -17.30 -5.62 28.55
C SER A 836 -16.86 -5.95 27.14
N ILE A 837 -17.16 -5.14 26.11
CA ILE A 837 -16.64 -5.32 24.75
C ILE A 837 -15.16 -4.96 24.68
N ALA A 838 -14.76 -3.85 25.32
CA ALA A 838 -13.35 -3.49 25.49
C ALA A 838 -12.58 -4.50 26.37
N THR A 839 -13.30 -5.32 27.16
CA THR A 839 -12.73 -6.42 27.95
C THR A 839 -13.17 -7.81 27.46
N GLU A 840 -13.75 -7.94 26.26
CA GLU A 840 -14.05 -9.23 25.62
C GLU A 840 -13.04 -9.56 24.51
N GLU A 841 -12.17 -8.61 24.12
CA GLU A 841 -10.79 -8.94 23.73
C GLU A 841 -9.94 -9.41 24.94
N GLU A 842 -10.50 -9.36 26.16
CA GLU A 842 -9.78 -9.62 27.41
C GLU A 842 -10.63 -10.38 28.45
N SER A 843 -11.49 -11.32 28.03
CA SER A 843 -12.20 -12.16 29.01
C SER A 843 -11.24 -13.23 29.54
N ARG A 844 -10.64 -12.89 30.67
CA ARG A 844 -10.05 -13.78 31.67
C ARG A 844 -10.40 -15.25 31.41
N GLY A 845 -9.45 -15.99 30.84
CA GLY A 845 -9.43 -17.41 31.11
C GLY A 845 -9.48 -17.61 32.63
N PRO A 846 -10.23 -18.58 33.15
CA PRO A 846 -10.41 -18.79 34.58
C PRO A 846 -9.04 -18.74 35.25
N SER A 847 -8.89 -17.99 36.34
CA SER A 847 -7.61 -17.80 37.05
C SER A 847 -6.81 -19.11 37.07
N GLY A 848 -5.81 -19.21 36.19
CA GLY A 848 -5.14 -20.47 35.83
C GLY A 848 -5.01 -20.77 34.33
N SER A 849 -5.71 -20.08 33.42
CA SER A 849 -5.52 -20.25 31.96
C SER A 849 -4.29 -19.47 31.49
N ARG A 850 -3.31 -20.18 30.93
CA ARG A 850 -2.04 -19.62 30.48
C ARG A 850 -2.15 -19.32 28.98
N THR A 851 -1.90 -18.07 28.57
CA THR A 851 -2.08 -17.61 27.19
C THR A 851 -0.94 -18.09 26.30
N LEU A 852 -1.23 -18.68 25.14
CA LEU A 852 -0.19 -18.99 24.16
C LEU A 852 0.26 -17.70 23.45
N VAL A 853 1.53 -17.37 23.54
CA VAL A 853 2.15 -16.22 22.87
C VAL A 853 3.16 -16.71 21.83
N CYS A 854 3.11 -16.13 20.64
CA CYS A 854 3.92 -16.54 19.50
C CYS A 854 4.56 -15.31 18.84
N GLY A 855 5.78 -15.50 18.35
CA GLY A 855 6.51 -14.54 17.52
C GLY A 855 6.32 -14.79 16.03
N SER A 856 6.78 -13.84 15.20
CA SER A 856 6.81 -14.00 13.75
C SER A 856 8.21 -13.77 13.16
N PRO A 857 8.51 -14.32 11.96
CA PRO A 857 9.83 -14.18 11.35
C PRO A 857 10.21 -12.71 11.18
N PHE A 858 11.40 -12.36 11.68
CA PHE A 858 12.01 -11.03 11.52
C PHE A 858 11.19 -9.84 12.06
N GLU A 859 10.32 -10.09 13.04
CA GLU A 859 9.58 -9.05 13.75
C GLU A 859 10.44 -8.40 14.85
N VAL A 860 11.29 -7.46 14.43
CA VAL A 860 12.24 -6.76 15.31
C VAL A 860 11.71 -5.38 15.72
N ALA A 861 12.19 -4.87 16.85
CA ALA A 861 11.93 -3.48 17.24
C ALA A 861 12.64 -2.49 16.31
N ASN A 862 12.17 -1.25 16.28
CA ASN A 862 12.91 -0.16 15.63
C ASN A 862 14.14 0.21 16.47
N GLU A 863 15.19 0.68 15.80
CA GLU A 863 16.40 1.21 16.44
C GLU A 863 16.32 2.73 16.43
N PRO A 864 16.03 3.36 17.60
CA PRO A 864 15.80 4.79 17.64
C PRO A 864 17.00 5.64 17.24
N SER A 865 18.22 5.08 17.29
CA SER A 865 19.48 5.70 16.87
C SER A 865 19.63 5.83 15.35
N LEU A 866 18.92 5.01 14.57
CA LEU A 866 18.97 5.08 13.11
C LEU A 866 18.13 6.25 12.59
N GLY A 867 18.71 7.12 11.76
CA GLY A 867 17.95 8.18 11.10
C GLY A 867 16.97 7.66 10.05
N GLY A 868 15.92 8.43 9.74
CA GLY A 868 15.01 8.14 8.62
C GLY A 868 15.75 8.18 7.28
N SER A 869 15.26 7.45 6.26
CA SER A 869 16.02 7.16 5.03
C SER A 869 16.31 8.35 4.13
N ALA A 870 17.37 8.18 3.33
CA ALA A 870 18.15 9.07 2.47
C ALA A 870 17.40 9.85 1.38
N ILE A 871 16.06 9.88 1.40
CA ILE A 871 15.22 10.58 0.43
C ILE A 871 14.31 11.51 1.22
N ASN A 872 14.23 12.79 0.83
CA ASN A 872 13.64 13.97 1.50
C ASN A 872 12.13 13.89 1.93
N LYS A 873 11.61 12.72 2.31
CA LYS A 873 10.23 12.48 2.78
C LYS A 873 10.09 11.30 3.76
N GLY A 874 11.12 11.03 4.58
CA GLY A 874 11.06 9.96 5.58
C GLY A 874 10.97 8.57 4.95
N ALA A 875 12.02 8.12 4.26
CA ALA A 875 11.94 6.90 3.46
C ALA A 875 11.85 5.57 4.24
N PHE A 876 11.45 5.61 5.52
CA PHE A 876 10.93 4.51 6.32
C PHE A 876 9.79 5.06 7.19
N ASP A 877 8.60 5.19 6.60
CA ASP A 877 7.40 5.74 7.25
C ASP A 877 6.28 4.69 7.32
N ALA A 878 5.29 4.96 8.19
CA ALA A 878 4.07 4.18 8.34
C ALA A 878 2.85 5.02 7.96
N SER A 879 1.83 4.37 7.38
CA SER A 879 0.56 5.01 7.05
C SER A 879 -0.53 4.49 7.98
N THR A 880 -1.21 5.39 8.70
CA THR A 880 -2.36 5.02 9.54
C THR A 880 -3.66 5.48 8.88
N VAL A 881 -4.79 4.89 9.29
CA VAL A 881 -6.13 5.23 8.76
C VAL A 881 -6.48 6.70 9.00
N TYR A 882 -5.99 7.29 10.09
CA TYR A 882 -6.38 8.63 10.56
C TYR A 882 -5.34 9.71 10.23
N LEU A 883 -4.07 9.35 10.08
CA LEU A 883 -2.98 10.25 9.68
C LEU A 883 -2.30 9.66 8.44
N ARG A 884 -2.70 10.11 7.25
CA ARG A 884 -1.94 9.85 6.01
C ARG A 884 -0.73 10.77 5.95
N SER A 885 0.34 10.44 6.66
CA SER A 885 1.62 11.16 6.54
C SER A 885 2.37 10.87 5.25
N THR A 886 2.07 9.76 4.57
CA THR A 886 2.88 9.26 3.45
C THR A 886 2.00 8.96 2.23
N THR A 887 2.47 9.34 1.05
CA THR A 887 1.78 9.03 -0.22
C THR A 887 2.09 7.61 -0.68
N SER A 888 1.24 7.04 -1.55
CA SER A 888 1.52 5.72 -2.14
C SER A 888 2.85 5.68 -2.92
N ALA A 889 3.21 6.78 -3.59
CA ALA A 889 4.46 6.88 -4.35
C ALA A 889 5.69 6.81 -3.44
N ASP A 890 5.63 7.47 -2.27
CA ASP A 890 6.72 7.44 -1.30
C ASP A 890 6.88 6.04 -0.68
N LEU A 891 5.77 5.33 -0.44
CA LEU A 891 5.79 3.93 0.02
C LEU A 891 6.38 2.95 -1.02
N GLU A 892 6.19 3.21 -2.33
CA GLU A 892 6.87 2.46 -3.40
C GLU A 892 8.38 2.72 -3.41
N LEU A 893 8.79 3.99 -3.28
CA LEU A 893 10.21 4.36 -3.18
C LEU A 893 10.87 3.72 -1.95
N GLN A 894 10.17 3.68 -0.82
CA GLN A 894 10.61 3.02 0.40
C GLN A 894 10.87 1.52 0.20
N ARG A 895 9.97 0.80 -0.47
CA ARG A 895 10.17 -0.63 -0.81
C ARG A 895 11.44 -0.83 -1.63
N ARG A 896 11.67 0.03 -2.63
CA ARG A 896 12.91 0.00 -3.44
C ARG A 896 14.14 0.31 -2.61
N ALA A 897 14.08 1.29 -1.73
CA ALA A 897 15.20 1.66 -0.85
C ALA A 897 15.60 0.50 0.09
N VAL A 898 14.61 -0.20 0.66
CA VAL A 898 14.86 -1.39 1.49
C VAL A 898 15.55 -2.48 0.67
N TRP A 899 15.03 -2.76 -0.53
CA TRP A 899 15.59 -3.78 -1.41
C TRP A 899 17.02 -3.43 -1.85
N ILE A 900 17.26 -2.20 -2.30
CA ILE A 900 18.59 -1.71 -2.69
C ILE A 900 19.57 -1.84 -1.52
N LYS A 901 19.16 -1.47 -0.30
CA LYS A 901 19.99 -1.62 0.89
C LYS A 901 20.36 -3.08 1.14
N ALA A 902 19.38 -3.98 1.10
CA ALA A 902 19.63 -5.41 1.28
C ALA A 902 20.60 -5.97 0.21
N VAL A 903 20.35 -5.71 -1.07
CA VAL A 903 21.19 -6.29 -2.13
C VAL A 903 22.59 -5.68 -2.22
N LEU A 904 22.80 -4.46 -1.72
CA LEU A 904 24.13 -3.84 -1.69
C LEU A 904 24.94 -4.19 -0.44
N GLU A 905 24.29 -4.41 0.70
CA GLU A 905 24.95 -4.59 2.00
C GLU A 905 24.98 -6.04 2.49
N ASP A 906 24.13 -6.94 1.97
CA ASP A 906 24.10 -8.35 2.40
C ASP A 906 25.38 -9.09 1.97
N PRO A 907 26.16 -9.65 2.91
CA PRO A 907 27.30 -10.50 2.57
C PRO A 907 26.90 -11.83 1.89
N GLY A 908 25.66 -12.29 2.08
CA GLY A 908 25.05 -13.44 1.41
C GLY A 908 24.42 -13.10 0.06
N GLN A 909 25.20 -12.52 -0.85
CA GLN A 909 24.75 -12.07 -2.18
C GLN A 909 23.99 -13.12 -2.99
N LEU A 910 24.44 -14.38 -2.94
CA LEU A 910 23.78 -15.46 -3.68
C LEU A 910 22.34 -15.67 -3.20
N ARG A 911 22.07 -15.52 -1.90
CA ARG A 911 20.73 -15.66 -1.31
C ARG A 911 19.79 -14.61 -1.87
N GLN A 912 20.23 -13.36 -1.91
CA GLN A 912 19.44 -12.26 -2.46
C GLN A 912 19.19 -12.44 -3.96
N ARG A 913 20.20 -12.91 -4.70
CA ARG A 913 20.08 -13.18 -6.14
C ARG A 913 19.05 -14.27 -6.43
N VAL A 914 19.08 -15.36 -5.67
CA VAL A 914 18.11 -16.46 -5.82
C VAL A 914 16.72 -16.03 -5.34
N ALA A 915 16.61 -15.28 -4.24
CA ALA A 915 15.34 -14.75 -3.76
C ALA A 915 14.65 -13.86 -4.81
N TRP A 916 15.42 -13.00 -5.48
CA TRP A 916 14.93 -12.18 -6.59
C TRP A 916 14.48 -13.00 -7.79
N ALA A 917 15.18 -14.09 -8.14
CA ALA A 917 14.75 -15.00 -9.20
C ALA A 917 13.41 -15.67 -8.85
N LEU A 918 13.27 -16.16 -7.60
CA LEU A 918 12.02 -16.75 -7.10
C LEU A 918 10.86 -15.74 -7.09
N SER A 919 11.13 -14.46 -6.79
CA SER A 919 10.10 -13.42 -6.81
C SER A 919 9.60 -13.09 -8.22
N GLN A 920 10.35 -13.44 -9.29
CA GLN A 920 9.87 -13.34 -10.67
C GLN A 920 8.94 -14.51 -11.06
N LEU A 921 8.95 -15.61 -10.29
CA LEU A 921 8.08 -16.76 -10.51
C LEU A 921 6.76 -16.64 -9.74
N LEU A 922 6.85 -16.24 -8.47
CA LEU A 922 5.72 -16.07 -7.57
C LEU A 922 5.42 -14.58 -7.37
N VAL A 923 4.96 -13.95 -8.45
CA VAL A 923 4.78 -12.50 -8.54
C VAL A 923 3.55 -12.06 -7.74
N ILE A 924 3.67 -10.93 -7.04
CA ILE A 924 2.54 -10.20 -6.46
C ILE A 924 2.38 -8.81 -7.07
N SER A 925 1.13 -8.36 -7.21
CA SER A 925 0.84 -7.01 -7.72
C SER A 925 1.19 -5.93 -6.69
N PRO A 926 1.80 -4.79 -7.10
CA PRO A 926 2.03 -3.64 -6.23
C PRO A 926 0.74 -2.86 -5.87
N ALA A 927 -0.42 -3.22 -6.45
CA ALA A 927 -1.66 -2.45 -6.32
C ALA A 927 -2.44 -2.67 -4.99
N THR A 928 -2.04 -3.61 -4.12
CA THR A 928 -2.80 -4.05 -2.94
C THR A 928 -1.89 -4.70 -1.87
N PRO A 929 -2.04 -4.48 -0.55
CA PRO A 929 -2.50 -3.34 0.25
C PRO A 929 -1.35 -2.36 0.56
N ARG A 930 -1.69 -1.15 1.00
CA ARG A 930 -0.81 0.03 1.14
C ARG A 930 0.26 -0.06 2.26
N SER A 931 0.69 -1.24 2.68
CA SER A 931 1.69 -1.41 3.75
C SER A 931 2.99 -2.00 3.19
N THR A 932 4.08 -1.22 3.30
CA THR A 932 5.42 -1.65 2.89
C THR A 932 5.81 -2.96 3.58
N GLU A 933 5.52 -3.12 4.87
CA GLU A 933 5.94 -4.29 5.63
C GLU A 933 5.39 -5.60 5.06
N SER A 934 4.13 -5.62 4.61
CA SER A 934 3.49 -6.81 4.06
C SER A 934 4.18 -7.32 2.79
N TYR A 935 4.63 -6.40 1.92
CA TYR A 935 5.41 -6.76 0.72
C TYR A 935 6.78 -7.32 1.07
N LEU A 936 7.46 -6.71 2.04
CA LEU A 936 8.79 -7.15 2.45
C LEU A 936 8.72 -8.51 3.18
N ALA A 937 7.68 -8.73 3.98
CA ALA A 937 7.40 -10.02 4.62
C ALA A 937 7.14 -11.12 3.58
N PHE A 938 6.44 -10.80 2.48
CA PHE A 938 6.28 -11.73 1.37
C PHE A 938 7.61 -12.03 0.68
N TYR A 939 8.39 -11.00 0.34
CA TYR A 939 9.71 -11.18 -0.29
C TYR A 939 10.67 -12.00 0.58
N ASP A 940 10.62 -11.82 1.91
CA ASP A 940 11.43 -12.58 2.86
C ASP A 940 11.09 -14.09 2.89
N ILE A 941 9.94 -14.53 2.35
CA ILE A 941 9.68 -15.96 2.10
C ILE A 941 10.72 -16.52 1.13
N MET A 942 11.02 -15.79 0.05
CA MET A 942 12.00 -16.17 -0.96
C MET A 942 13.42 -16.11 -0.41
N VAL A 943 13.72 -15.14 0.46
CA VAL A 943 15.03 -15.01 1.11
C VAL A 943 15.29 -16.19 2.06
N ARG A 944 14.30 -16.56 2.90
CA ARG A 944 14.42 -17.71 3.81
C ARG A 944 14.55 -19.03 3.06
N ASN A 945 13.79 -19.19 1.99
CA ASN A 945 13.73 -20.43 1.21
C ASN A 945 14.66 -20.44 -0.01
N ALA A 946 15.58 -19.49 -0.15
CA ALA A 946 16.44 -19.33 -1.33
C ALA A 946 17.21 -20.63 -1.68
N PHE A 947 17.64 -21.37 -0.66
CA PHE A 947 18.37 -22.64 -0.82
C PHE A 947 17.55 -23.87 -0.42
N GLY A 948 16.25 -23.68 -0.19
CA GLY A 948 15.31 -24.71 0.21
C GLY A 948 14.69 -25.45 -0.97
N ASN A 949 13.57 -26.13 -0.71
CA ASN A 949 12.80 -26.80 -1.75
C ASN A 949 11.58 -25.96 -2.17
N TYR A 950 11.15 -26.12 -3.41
CA TYR A 950 10.03 -25.34 -3.96
C TYR A 950 8.69 -25.60 -3.26
N ARG A 951 8.51 -26.78 -2.64
CA ARG A 951 7.29 -27.11 -1.89
C ARG A 951 7.12 -26.21 -0.68
N ASP A 952 8.20 -25.90 0.03
CA ASP A 952 8.16 -24.99 1.19
C ASP A 952 7.90 -23.55 0.75
N VAL A 953 8.53 -23.10 -0.34
CA VAL A 953 8.25 -21.79 -0.96
C VAL A 953 6.76 -21.66 -1.30
N LEU A 954 6.19 -22.66 -1.97
CA LEU A 954 4.77 -22.69 -2.34
C LEU A 954 3.86 -22.74 -1.11
N LYS A 955 4.18 -23.55 -0.10
CA LYS A 955 3.41 -23.63 1.15
C LYS A 955 3.34 -22.27 1.81
N GLU A 956 4.48 -21.62 2.02
CA GLU A 956 4.51 -20.30 2.64
C GLU A 956 3.81 -19.22 1.82
N THR A 957 3.98 -19.26 0.51
CA THR A 957 3.31 -18.35 -0.43
C THR A 957 1.79 -18.53 -0.38
N SER A 958 1.31 -19.78 -0.28
CA SER A 958 -0.13 -20.12 -0.18
C SER A 958 -0.78 -19.61 1.10
N TYR A 959 -0.01 -19.44 2.17
CA TYR A 959 -0.49 -18.91 3.45
C TYR A 959 -0.20 -17.41 3.63
N SER A 960 0.36 -16.75 2.62
CA SER A 960 0.58 -15.30 2.65
C SER A 960 -0.71 -14.55 2.31
N ALA A 961 -1.09 -13.59 3.16
CA ALA A 961 -2.21 -12.68 2.90
C ALA A 961 -2.04 -11.89 1.59
N MET A 962 -0.79 -11.56 1.19
CA MET A 962 -0.54 -10.86 -0.07
C MET A 962 -0.94 -11.70 -1.29
N MET A 963 -0.61 -12.99 -1.24
CA MET A 963 -0.95 -13.92 -2.32
C MET A 963 -2.45 -14.24 -2.29
N ALA A 964 -3.02 -14.43 -1.11
CA ALA A 964 -4.44 -14.67 -0.90
C ALA A 964 -5.30 -13.54 -1.45
N HIS A 965 -4.91 -12.29 -1.20
CA HIS A 965 -5.60 -11.12 -1.73
C HIS A 965 -5.44 -11.02 -3.25
N MET A 966 -4.20 -11.17 -3.77
CA MET A 966 -3.92 -11.05 -5.21
C MET A 966 -4.72 -12.07 -6.04
N LEU A 967 -4.76 -13.32 -5.59
CA LEU A 967 -5.43 -14.42 -6.29
C LEU A 967 -6.77 -14.79 -5.66
N THR A 968 -7.38 -13.81 -4.98
CA THR A 968 -8.79 -13.73 -4.58
C THR A 968 -9.32 -14.85 -3.67
N TYR A 969 -8.44 -15.63 -3.05
CA TYR A 969 -8.83 -16.69 -2.11
C TYR A 969 -8.78 -16.27 -0.64
N GLU A 970 -8.44 -15.01 -0.34
CA GLU A 970 -8.54 -14.46 1.01
C GLU A 970 -9.98 -14.55 1.54
N GLY A 971 -10.14 -15.10 2.75
CA GLY A 971 -11.46 -15.29 3.35
C GLY A 971 -12.34 -16.33 2.64
N GLY A 972 -11.78 -17.12 1.72
CA GLY A 972 -12.48 -18.19 1.03
C GLY A 972 -13.12 -19.17 2.01
N ARG A 973 -14.40 -19.47 1.79
CA ARG A 973 -15.20 -20.37 2.65
C ARG A 973 -15.59 -21.61 1.87
N SER A 974 -15.71 -22.74 2.58
CA SER A 974 -16.18 -23.97 1.95
C SER A 974 -17.59 -23.79 1.40
N THR A 975 -17.92 -24.52 0.32
CA THR A 975 -19.28 -24.55 -0.25
C THR A 975 -20.32 -24.86 0.84
N ALA A 976 -19.99 -25.75 1.79
CA ALA A 976 -20.86 -26.06 2.92
C ALA A 976 -21.10 -24.86 3.85
N ALA A 977 -20.05 -24.09 4.17
CA ALA A 977 -20.16 -22.91 5.04
C ALA A 977 -20.95 -21.78 4.36
N VAL A 978 -20.71 -21.51 3.08
CA VAL A 978 -21.46 -20.50 2.32
C VAL A 978 -22.91 -20.95 2.11
N TRP A 979 -23.16 -22.22 1.77
CA TRP A 979 -24.51 -22.76 1.63
C TRP A 979 -25.31 -22.65 2.94
N SER A 980 -24.67 -22.93 4.08
CA SER A 980 -25.30 -22.83 5.39
C SER A 980 -25.69 -21.39 5.72
N ARG A 981 -24.83 -20.40 5.43
CA ARG A 981 -25.01 -18.99 5.81
C ARG A 981 -25.83 -18.19 4.79
N GLU A 982 -25.58 -18.40 3.51
CA GLU A 982 -26.04 -17.55 2.41
C GLU A 982 -26.98 -18.29 1.44
N GLY A 983 -27.07 -19.62 1.54
CA GLY A 983 -27.92 -20.43 0.65
C GLY A 983 -27.48 -20.42 -0.82
N THR A 984 -26.26 -19.97 -1.08
CA THR A 984 -25.64 -19.90 -2.39
C THR A 984 -24.64 -21.04 -2.56
N LEU A 985 -24.64 -21.65 -3.75
CA LEU A 985 -23.61 -22.62 -4.11
C LEU A 985 -22.36 -21.85 -4.50
N ALA A 986 -21.40 -21.74 -3.59
CA ALA A 986 -20.08 -21.17 -3.86
C ALA A 986 -19.12 -22.26 -4.34
N PHE A 987 -18.46 -22.01 -5.47
CA PHE A 987 -17.39 -22.86 -5.98
C PHE A 987 -16.04 -22.41 -5.40
N ALA A 988 -15.06 -23.31 -5.37
CA ALA A 988 -13.71 -22.97 -4.96
C ALA A 988 -13.11 -21.94 -5.93
N ASP A 989 -12.34 -21.00 -5.39
CA ASP A 989 -11.53 -20.11 -6.21
C ASP A 989 -10.33 -20.90 -6.77
N GLU A 990 -10.33 -21.13 -8.08
CA GLU A 990 -9.30 -21.88 -8.78
C GLU A 990 -8.17 -20.99 -9.33
N ASN A 991 -8.23 -19.66 -9.15
CA ASN A 991 -7.25 -18.74 -9.70
C ASN A 991 -5.85 -19.06 -9.19
N TYR A 992 -5.68 -19.29 -7.89
CA TYR A 992 -4.39 -19.67 -7.33
C TYR A 992 -3.81 -20.94 -7.97
N ALA A 993 -4.61 -22.01 -8.04
CA ALA A 993 -4.17 -23.27 -8.62
C ALA A 993 -3.81 -23.12 -10.11
N ARG A 994 -4.59 -22.33 -10.86
CA ARG A 994 -4.36 -22.06 -12.28
C ARG A 994 -3.08 -21.26 -12.50
N GLU A 995 -2.87 -20.20 -11.74
CA GLU A 995 -1.68 -19.34 -11.85
C GLU A 995 -0.40 -20.02 -11.36
N VAL A 996 -0.49 -21.02 -10.47
CA VAL A 996 0.68 -21.86 -10.15
C VAL A 996 1.00 -22.84 -11.28
N MET A 997 -0.02 -23.38 -11.96
CA MET A 997 0.17 -24.32 -13.06
C MET A 997 0.69 -23.66 -14.36
N GLN A 998 0.22 -22.46 -14.70
CA GLN A 998 0.57 -21.77 -15.95
C GLN A 998 2.07 -21.49 -16.15
N PRO A 999 2.83 -21.02 -15.14
CA PRO A 999 4.28 -20.89 -15.22
C PRO A 999 4.95 -22.25 -15.41
N SER A 1000 4.56 -23.27 -14.65
CA SER A 1000 5.17 -24.61 -14.77
C SER A 1000 5.05 -25.21 -16.18
N THR A 1001 4.01 -24.87 -16.96
CA THR A 1001 3.88 -25.29 -18.37
C THR A 1001 4.75 -24.51 -19.35
N ARG A 1002 5.30 -23.35 -18.96
CA ARG A 1002 6.28 -22.60 -19.77
C ARG A 1002 7.73 -22.90 -19.39
N PHE A 1003 7.96 -23.44 -18.18
CA PHE A 1003 9.29 -23.78 -17.66
C PHE A 1003 9.69 -25.25 -17.87
N LEU A 1004 8.72 -26.18 -17.97
CA LEU A 1004 8.91 -27.55 -18.47
C LEU A 1004 8.82 -27.57 -20.00
#